data_AF-A0A1J4JQ88-F1
#
_entry.id   AF-A0A1J4JQ88-F1
#
_cell.length_a   1.000
_cell.length_b   1.000
_cell.length_c   1.000
_cell.angle_alpha   90.00
_cell.angle_beta   90.00
_cell.angle_gamma   90.00
#
_symmetry.space_group_name_H-M   'P 1'
#
loop_
_entity.id
_entity.type
_entity.pdbx_description
1 polymer ?
#
loop_
_entity_poly.entity_id
_entity_poly.type
_entity_poly.pdbx_seq_one_letter_code
_entity_poly.pdbx_strand_id
1 'polypeptide(L)'
;MSDFESSNFDQSTSEAEAKRAFATNRLNERLDELMKENTTLRAQFEEAVNLTSQMEDLHKQNATLLGQIRDLKAEKDDLNHRLEILVQKDKETSARLNHEKTTSSSQRGSDLSSMNKEIEKVKQQSKAQIDSIYEQLEQAEQAREKENVEKRLLIRKLDTVITDAARYFETNFNTIEDVLNAFNQPRSREATQTTTAIGQSLIGSRSVAPATQVSALQQQKNDNQELHKKIRRLKKQINEKEDLLQAAEDERNKLNREFERSKRENNEAIQNLNEQLHAVTDQIQRDADQYNHNLSQYEAKINSMKIEMEKEKKKCKKANDERKSLKRQLHNAQLASPIRAAAERAAVSVNMSDSDSDSAPSPHSLPPRTRPAHYSNDFNNDATDQLISQKAELSEQLTQANRKKEQLAKLLQQRDQQIHNAQIETDKVRNELTALKAVYEEQGHEVDTLRSALITREDAKEKIKEVEPKEKQPNPQVAKYRKALEDQKQKYFQLQITADKKDTQIQQLQLDVKHLTQKVEEAEQDAERAHNETKDLRTSMINTSQPTAEDLIPPSAFRCNEFPPDLSSKVAKIANNHSLQPASKIQNSYKVIRKYFMQQVTMRDNALDEAYSENQTISNAVNQFLVDASIALDDQPVTFKDFFSQNAGKDLVDKVQQLRADNSNLHHENELMKNTLSQLRETFVEIGDGQDPTSHILQIRDRLDQTEQELQATSKKMRSYKSQLKKCEQQAKKNEQQLKSAIDDLKQENETLSQHQETTKQQLQDLKAENQRLTVELSDVTHTREDLESTIIQDHDDQIQKATSQFEEQVNSLKKQLRQQKATYDELERDYHVAQDELDRLRKQVITLKNQKAAKDAEFNELQKQVEENEKAAQERHETEKESLKSSYQSTIEKLHEQCEKHREDIKHLNQQIADKDIASANSKSQIAKLTKEKLKAINDMSQMKEQLKREQKLMETTIRNNKAQAESEYNKRLEEVKNKTDSEKRALYAYCLDAFRDYFNPGVNINESSYKSTIDKVHEKIVALQKSDSTVRSMVGAGSNQTTEDAVAQLLL
;
A
#
# COMPACT_ATOMS: atom_id res chain seq x y z
N MET A 1 35.58 -91.42 60.36
CA MET A 1 36.82 -90.90 60.97
C MET A 1 36.73 -89.38 61.15
N SER A 2 36.09 -88.87 62.20
CA SER A 2 35.26 -89.58 63.19
C SER A 2 33.83 -89.03 63.14
N ASP A 3 32.81 -89.86 62.89
CA ASP A 3 32.11 -90.74 63.84
C ASP A 3 31.34 -89.88 64.88
N PHE A 4 30.02 -89.70 64.76
CA PHE A 4 28.88 -90.59 65.09
C PHE A 4 28.36 -90.37 66.54
N GLU A 5 27.08 -90.69 66.79
CA GLU A 5 26.38 -90.59 68.10
C GLU A 5 26.10 -89.17 68.64
N SER A 6 25.00 -88.91 69.38
CA SER A 6 23.70 -89.61 69.40
C SER A 6 22.55 -88.65 69.79
N SER A 7 21.33 -89.10 69.54
CA SER A 7 20.04 -88.39 69.59
C SER A 7 19.49 -88.08 70.99
N ASN A 8 18.52 -87.16 71.02
CA ASN A 8 17.44 -87.01 72.01
C ASN A 8 17.82 -86.69 73.47
N PHE A 9 17.88 -85.38 73.75
CA PHE A 9 17.12 -84.85 74.90
C PHE A 9 16.14 -83.77 74.42
N ASP A 10 15.09 -84.25 73.75
CA ASP A 10 14.12 -83.45 73.01
C ASP A 10 12.93 -83.03 73.89
N GLN A 11 12.78 -81.73 74.14
CA GLN A 11 11.51 -80.99 74.36
C GLN A 11 11.72 -79.53 74.82
N SER A 12 12.88 -79.16 75.38
CA SER A 12 13.15 -77.79 75.86
C SER A 12 13.87 -76.88 74.85
N THR A 13 14.52 -77.46 73.84
CA THR A 13 15.23 -76.74 72.76
C THR A 13 14.27 -76.11 71.76
N SER A 14 13.19 -76.79 71.39
CA SER A 14 12.22 -76.34 70.38
C SER A 14 11.64 -74.95 70.69
N GLU A 15 11.29 -74.66 71.95
CA GLU A 15 10.77 -73.35 72.35
C GLU A 15 11.86 -72.25 72.33
N ALA A 16 13.12 -72.62 72.62
CA ALA A 16 14.26 -71.70 72.59
C ALA A 16 14.70 -71.37 71.16
N GLU A 17 14.66 -72.34 70.25
CA GLU A 17 14.92 -72.14 68.82
C GLU A 17 13.79 -71.38 68.14
N ALA A 18 12.52 -71.66 68.48
CA ALA A 18 11.39 -70.84 68.03
C ALA A 18 11.51 -69.39 68.49
N LYS A 19 11.88 -69.14 69.76
CA LYS A 19 12.13 -67.79 70.29
C LYS A 19 13.32 -67.10 69.61
N ARG A 20 14.39 -67.83 69.27
CA ARG A 20 15.51 -67.29 68.46
C ARG A 20 15.06 -66.95 67.04
N ALA A 21 14.38 -67.87 66.34
CA ALA A 21 13.89 -67.64 64.98
C ALA A 21 12.93 -66.45 64.92
N PHE A 22 12.05 -66.29 65.90
CA PHE A 22 11.15 -65.13 66.01
C PHE A 22 11.91 -63.82 66.25
N ALA A 23 12.95 -63.85 67.10
CA ALA A 23 13.80 -62.68 67.32
C ALA A 23 14.65 -62.32 66.09
N THR A 24 15.18 -63.31 65.36
CA THR A 24 15.92 -63.12 64.11
C THR A 24 15.01 -62.61 62.98
N ASN A 25 13.80 -63.16 62.83
CA ASN A 25 12.83 -62.65 61.86
C ASN A 25 12.45 -61.20 62.17
N ARG A 26 12.17 -60.86 63.44
CA ARG A 26 11.88 -59.47 63.85
C ARG A 26 13.07 -58.52 63.64
N LEU A 27 14.31 -59.01 63.75
CA LEU A 27 15.52 -58.26 63.40
C LEU A 27 15.65 -58.05 61.88
N ASN A 28 15.34 -59.07 61.08
CA ASN A 28 15.35 -58.99 59.61
C ASN A 28 14.23 -58.07 59.10
N GLU A 29 13.02 -58.18 59.65
CA GLU A 29 11.90 -57.25 59.38
C GLU A 29 12.31 -55.82 59.69
N ARG A 30 12.94 -55.56 60.85
CA ARG A 30 13.42 -54.21 61.19
C ARG A 30 14.60 -53.75 60.33
N LEU A 31 15.44 -54.66 59.85
CA LEU A 31 16.50 -54.36 58.89
C LEU A 31 15.92 -53.99 57.51
N ASP A 32 14.89 -54.69 57.05
CA ASP A 32 14.18 -54.40 55.80
C ASP A 32 13.36 -53.10 55.89
N GLU A 33 12.76 -52.79 57.05
CA GLU A 33 12.17 -51.47 57.33
C GLU A 33 13.23 -50.36 57.23
N LEU A 34 14.38 -50.51 57.91
CA LEU A 34 15.46 -49.52 57.88
C LEU A 34 16.12 -49.40 56.49
N MET A 35 16.18 -50.49 55.73
CA MET A 35 16.63 -50.48 54.32
C MET A 35 15.66 -49.68 53.45
N LYS A 36 14.34 -49.92 53.57
CA LYS A 36 13.29 -49.17 52.87
C LYS A 36 13.33 -47.69 53.25
N GLU A 37 13.42 -47.38 54.55
CA GLU A 37 13.56 -46.02 55.07
C GLU A 37 14.82 -45.34 54.51
N ASN A 38 15.96 -46.04 54.43
CA ASN A 38 17.18 -45.48 53.82
C ASN A 38 17.03 -45.24 52.31
N THR A 39 16.34 -46.12 51.56
CA THR A 39 16.05 -45.88 50.14
C THR A 39 15.08 -44.72 49.93
N THR A 40 14.06 -44.57 50.76
CA THR A 40 13.12 -43.43 50.70
C THR A 40 13.82 -42.12 51.00
N LEU A 41 14.65 -42.08 52.06
CA LEU A 41 15.45 -40.89 52.40
C LEU A 41 16.47 -40.52 51.31
N ARG A 42 17.05 -41.51 50.61
CA ARG A 42 17.90 -41.27 49.44
C ARG A 42 17.12 -40.68 48.27
N ALA A 43 15.95 -41.24 47.95
CA ALA A 43 15.09 -40.72 46.88
C ALA A 43 14.63 -39.28 47.19
N GLN A 44 14.21 -39.00 48.43
CA GLN A 44 13.84 -37.65 48.88
C GLN A 44 15.01 -36.67 48.84
N PHE A 45 16.23 -37.11 49.18
CA PHE A 45 17.44 -36.26 49.06
C PHE A 45 17.79 -35.98 47.59
N GLU A 46 17.70 -36.98 46.72
CA GLU A 46 17.95 -36.84 45.28
C GLU A 46 16.88 -35.96 44.61
N GLU A 47 15.62 -36.06 45.01
CA GLU A 47 14.53 -35.16 44.64
C GLU A 47 14.78 -33.73 45.12
N ALA A 48 15.18 -33.53 46.37
CA ALA A 48 15.52 -32.22 46.92
C ALA A 48 16.72 -31.56 46.22
N VAL A 49 17.73 -32.33 45.82
CA VAL A 49 18.87 -31.86 45.01
C VAL A 49 18.41 -31.47 43.61
N ASN A 50 17.53 -32.27 42.97
CA ASN A 50 16.96 -31.94 41.67
C ASN A 50 16.09 -30.68 41.71
N LEU A 51 15.24 -30.51 42.73
CA LEU A 51 14.46 -29.30 42.98
C LEU A 51 15.36 -28.08 43.20
N THR A 52 16.45 -28.23 43.95
CA THR A 52 17.44 -27.16 44.15
C THR A 52 18.10 -26.74 42.82
N SER A 53 18.48 -27.69 41.97
CA SER A 53 19.02 -27.39 40.63
C SER A 53 18.01 -26.67 39.74
N GLN A 54 16.74 -27.08 39.76
CA GLN A 54 15.67 -26.40 39.01
C GLN A 54 15.42 -24.98 39.54
N MET A 55 15.49 -24.78 40.87
CA MET A 55 15.37 -23.48 41.50
C MET A 55 16.53 -22.55 41.14
N GLU A 56 17.77 -23.05 41.10
CA GLU A 56 18.92 -22.30 40.59
C GLU A 56 18.72 -21.86 39.13
N ASP A 57 18.25 -22.76 38.26
CA ASP A 57 18.05 -22.43 36.85
C ASP A 57 16.90 -21.44 36.62
N LEU A 58 15.83 -21.51 37.43
CA LEU A 58 14.81 -20.47 37.51
C LEU A 58 15.37 -19.13 38.02
N HIS A 59 16.32 -19.14 38.97
CA HIS A 59 17.01 -17.92 39.40
C HIS A 59 17.92 -17.34 38.30
N LYS A 60 18.65 -18.19 37.56
CA LYS A 60 19.46 -17.77 36.39
C LYS A 60 18.58 -17.16 35.30
N GLN A 61 17.46 -17.79 34.97
CA GLN A 61 16.47 -17.26 34.01
C GLN A 61 15.87 -15.93 34.47
N ASN A 62 15.44 -15.82 35.73
CA ASN A 62 14.94 -14.55 36.28
C ASN A 62 16.00 -13.44 36.26
N ALA A 63 17.27 -13.76 36.55
CA ALA A 63 18.37 -12.80 36.44
C ALA A 63 18.60 -12.34 34.98
N THR A 64 18.52 -13.24 34.00
CA THR A 64 18.59 -12.89 32.57
C THR A 64 17.41 -12.02 32.13
N LEU A 65 16.19 -12.37 32.52
CA LEU A 65 14.98 -11.59 32.20
C LEU A 65 15.03 -10.20 32.86
N LEU A 66 15.51 -10.08 34.10
CA LEU A 66 15.73 -8.78 34.76
C LEU A 66 16.84 -7.95 34.11
N GLY A 67 17.83 -8.59 33.47
CA GLY A 67 18.79 -7.92 32.59
C GLY A 67 18.10 -7.34 31.36
N GLN A 68 17.42 -8.19 30.58
CA GLN A 68 16.69 -7.79 29.38
C GLN A 68 15.65 -6.68 29.65
N ILE A 69 14.95 -6.71 30.80
CA ILE A 69 14.01 -5.66 31.21
C ILE A 69 14.71 -4.33 31.54
N ARG A 70 15.98 -4.31 31.93
CA ARG A 70 16.78 -3.09 32.07
C ARG A 70 17.27 -2.59 30.72
N ASP A 71 17.78 -3.48 29.87
CA ASP A 71 18.33 -3.15 28.56
C ASP A 71 17.23 -2.56 27.65
N LEU A 72 16.06 -3.21 27.57
CA LEU A 72 14.89 -2.72 26.84
C LEU A 72 14.30 -1.41 27.40
N LYS A 73 14.54 -1.09 28.68
CA LYS A 73 14.19 0.23 29.24
C LYS A 73 15.18 1.30 28.80
N ALA A 74 16.48 1.01 28.88
CA ALA A 74 17.51 1.94 28.42
C ALA A 74 17.38 2.25 26.91
N GLU A 75 17.10 1.23 26.09
CA GLU A 75 16.81 1.40 24.66
C GLU A 75 15.54 2.22 24.43
N LYS A 76 14.45 1.94 25.16
CA LYS A 76 13.21 2.74 25.09
C LYS A 76 13.47 4.21 25.44
N ASP A 77 14.28 4.48 26.46
CA ASP A 77 14.54 5.85 26.93
C ASP A 77 15.48 6.61 25.97
N ASP A 78 16.47 5.96 25.34
CA ASP A 78 17.23 6.53 24.20
C ASP A 78 16.32 6.86 23.01
N LEU A 79 15.44 5.92 22.62
CA LEU A 79 14.51 6.11 21.51
C LEU A 79 13.52 7.26 21.78
N ASN A 80 13.02 7.40 23.02
CA ASN A 80 12.18 8.53 23.42
C ASN A 80 12.96 9.86 23.31
N HIS A 81 14.19 9.93 23.81
CA HIS A 81 14.99 11.16 23.77
C HIS A 81 15.37 11.55 22.33
N ARG A 82 15.69 10.58 21.48
CA ARG A 82 15.94 10.80 20.05
C ARG A 82 14.69 11.24 19.30
N LEU A 83 13.51 10.71 19.65
CA LEU A 83 12.24 11.17 19.11
C LEU A 83 11.94 12.62 19.53
N GLU A 84 12.20 12.97 20.80
CA GLU A 84 12.05 14.34 21.31
C GLU A 84 12.97 15.33 20.58
N ILE A 85 14.25 14.98 20.37
CA ILE A 85 15.20 15.77 19.58
C ILE A 85 14.72 15.94 18.12
N LEU A 86 14.20 14.88 17.50
CA LEU A 86 13.66 14.96 16.13
C LEU A 86 12.41 15.84 16.04
N VAL A 87 11.48 15.72 16.99
CA VAL A 87 10.27 16.57 17.07
C VAL A 87 10.64 18.03 17.33
N GLN A 88 11.65 18.31 18.14
CA GLN A 88 12.14 19.67 18.36
C GLN A 88 12.81 20.23 17.10
N LYS A 89 13.64 19.45 16.42
CA LYS A 89 14.27 19.84 15.15
C LYS A 89 13.23 20.12 14.06
N ASP A 90 12.19 19.30 13.96
CA ASP A 90 11.11 19.46 12.97
C ASP A 90 10.29 20.75 13.18
N LYS A 91 10.01 21.09 14.45
CA LYS A 91 9.42 22.40 14.82
C LYS A 91 10.32 23.55 14.42
N GLU A 92 11.63 23.45 14.63
CA GLU A 92 12.59 24.49 14.25
C GLU A 92 12.72 24.66 12.73
N THR A 93 12.74 23.57 11.95
CA THR A 93 12.68 23.66 10.48
C THR A 93 11.36 24.22 9.97
N SER A 94 10.23 23.85 10.60
CA SER A 94 8.91 24.40 10.27
C SER A 94 8.81 25.89 10.58
N ALA A 95 9.39 26.35 11.70
CA ALA A 95 9.46 27.76 12.07
C ALA A 95 10.34 28.56 11.09
N ARG A 96 11.52 28.03 10.71
CA ARG A 96 12.40 28.65 9.71
C ARG A 96 11.70 28.76 8.35
N LEU A 97 11.07 27.68 7.87
CA LEU A 97 10.36 27.66 6.59
C LEU A 97 9.19 28.67 6.55
N ASN A 98 8.45 28.84 7.65
CA ASN A 98 7.38 29.83 7.73
C ASN A 98 7.92 31.27 7.81
N HIS A 99 9.05 31.50 8.48
CA HIS A 99 9.73 32.80 8.47
C HIS A 99 10.24 33.14 7.05
N GLU A 100 10.92 32.20 6.39
CA GLU A 100 11.42 32.35 5.02
C GLU A 100 10.30 32.60 4.00
N LYS A 101 9.18 31.86 4.08
CA LYS A 101 7.97 32.13 3.29
C LYS A 101 7.44 33.54 3.50
N THR A 102 7.42 34.02 4.76
CA THR A 102 6.95 35.36 5.11
C THR A 102 7.86 36.43 4.51
N THR A 103 9.17 36.31 4.70
CA THR A 103 10.18 37.22 4.15
C THR A 103 10.17 37.22 2.62
N SER A 104 10.09 36.04 1.99
CA SER A 104 9.95 35.88 0.53
C SER A 104 8.67 36.50 -0.04
N SER A 105 7.56 36.48 0.72
CA SER A 105 6.30 37.12 0.34
C SER A 105 6.40 38.64 0.43
N SER A 106 6.92 39.16 1.55
CA SER A 106 7.15 40.59 1.75
C SER A 106 8.13 41.18 0.74
N GLN A 107 9.21 40.47 0.42
CA GLN A 107 10.18 40.90 -0.59
C GLN A 107 9.52 41.00 -1.97
N ARG A 108 8.82 39.95 -2.42
CA ARG A 108 8.07 39.98 -3.69
C ARG A 108 7.00 41.07 -3.73
N GLY A 109 6.34 41.37 -2.61
CA GLY A 109 5.41 42.50 -2.49
C GLY A 109 6.10 43.85 -2.64
N SER A 110 7.30 44.02 -2.07
CA SER A 110 8.14 45.21 -2.23
C SER A 110 8.63 45.37 -3.67
N ASP A 111 9.16 44.29 -4.27
CA ASP A 111 9.69 44.29 -5.63
C ASP A 111 8.59 44.59 -6.67
N LEU A 112 7.41 43.99 -6.51
CA LEU A 112 6.26 44.23 -7.37
C LEU A 112 5.70 45.66 -7.20
N SER A 113 5.76 46.24 -5.98
CA SER A 113 5.45 47.65 -5.74
C SER A 113 6.47 48.60 -6.39
N SER A 114 7.76 48.24 -6.36
CA SER A 114 8.84 48.98 -7.03
C SER A 114 8.70 48.93 -8.55
N MET A 115 8.52 47.73 -9.11
CA MET A 115 8.35 47.51 -10.55
C MET A 115 7.11 48.23 -11.09
N ASN A 116 5.98 48.23 -10.36
CA ASN A 116 4.79 48.98 -10.76
C ASN A 116 5.02 50.51 -10.78
N LYS A 117 5.83 51.07 -9.88
CA LYS A 117 6.21 52.50 -9.91
C LYS A 117 7.08 52.81 -11.11
N GLU A 118 8.06 51.97 -11.43
CA GLU A 118 8.94 52.17 -12.58
C GLU A 118 8.18 52.00 -13.90
N ILE A 119 7.26 51.03 -13.99
CA ILE A 119 6.32 50.89 -15.12
C ILE A 119 5.49 52.17 -15.31
N GLU A 120 4.93 52.75 -14.23
CA GLU A 120 4.10 53.95 -14.34
C GLU A 120 4.93 55.20 -14.72
N LYS A 121 6.17 55.30 -14.22
CA LYS A 121 7.15 56.32 -14.62
C LYS A 121 7.53 56.19 -16.10
N VAL A 122 7.77 54.97 -16.59
CA VAL A 122 8.02 54.72 -18.02
C VAL A 122 6.80 55.09 -18.87
N LYS A 123 5.57 54.74 -18.46
CA LYS A 123 4.35 55.20 -19.16
C LYS A 123 4.25 56.73 -19.22
N GLN A 124 4.57 57.43 -18.14
CA GLN A 124 4.57 58.90 -18.12
C GLN A 124 5.62 59.49 -19.06
N GLN A 125 6.83 58.90 -19.12
CA GLN A 125 7.88 59.31 -20.05
C GLN A 125 7.50 59.04 -21.51
N SER A 126 7.02 57.83 -21.83
CA SER A 126 6.54 57.48 -23.17
C SER A 126 5.35 58.34 -23.60
N LYS A 127 4.45 58.68 -22.67
CA LYS A 127 3.36 59.62 -22.95
C LYS A 127 3.90 61.02 -23.27
N ALA A 128 4.82 61.57 -22.46
CA ALA A 128 5.40 62.88 -22.73
C ALA A 128 6.16 62.93 -24.08
N GLN A 129 6.81 61.83 -24.48
CA GLN A 129 7.40 61.68 -25.81
C GLN A 129 6.35 61.67 -26.93
N ILE A 130 5.26 60.92 -26.76
CA ILE A 130 4.14 60.87 -27.71
C ILE A 130 3.47 62.25 -27.85
N ASP A 131 3.18 62.92 -26.73
CA ASP A 131 2.56 64.25 -26.70
C ASP A 131 3.49 65.29 -27.41
N SER A 132 4.81 65.22 -27.20
CA SER A 132 5.79 66.06 -27.90
C SER A 132 5.89 65.77 -29.41
N ILE A 133 5.77 64.50 -29.82
CA ILE A 133 5.73 64.12 -31.24
C ILE A 133 4.46 64.66 -31.92
N TYR A 134 3.31 64.65 -31.23
CA TYR A 134 2.10 65.27 -31.75
C TYR A 134 2.22 66.80 -31.87
N GLU A 135 2.85 67.48 -30.91
CA GLU A 135 3.10 68.92 -30.99
C GLU A 135 4.05 69.28 -32.15
N GLN A 136 5.09 68.48 -32.38
CA GLN A 136 5.98 68.63 -33.54
C GLN A 136 5.25 68.37 -34.87
N LEU A 137 4.35 67.38 -34.92
CA LEU A 137 3.52 67.09 -36.09
C LEU A 137 2.58 68.26 -36.41
N GLU A 138 1.92 68.84 -35.39
CA GLU A 138 1.04 69.99 -35.58
C GLU A 138 1.82 71.22 -36.08
N GLN A 139 2.99 71.51 -35.51
CA GLN A 139 3.87 72.59 -35.98
C GLN A 139 4.31 72.37 -37.43
N ALA A 140 4.61 71.14 -37.83
CA ALA A 140 4.96 70.78 -39.20
C ALA A 140 3.77 70.93 -40.18
N GLU A 141 2.55 70.55 -39.77
CA GLU A 141 1.35 70.75 -40.59
C GLU A 141 0.99 72.24 -40.74
N GLN A 142 1.09 73.04 -39.67
CA GLN A 142 0.90 74.49 -39.73
C GLN A 142 1.94 75.17 -40.64
N ALA A 143 3.20 74.73 -40.60
CA ALA A 143 4.24 75.20 -41.51
C ALA A 143 3.96 74.83 -42.98
N ARG A 144 3.59 73.57 -43.24
CA ARG A 144 3.21 73.08 -44.58
C ARG A 144 2.04 73.87 -45.16
N GLU A 145 1.01 74.15 -44.36
CA GLU A 145 -0.17 74.87 -44.87
C GLU A 145 0.12 76.36 -45.12
N LYS A 146 1.01 76.98 -44.31
CA LYS A 146 1.53 78.32 -44.61
C LYS A 146 2.31 78.36 -45.93
N GLU A 147 3.17 77.37 -46.18
CA GLU A 147 3.92 77.26 -47.44
C GLU A 147 2.98 77.00 -48.65
N ASN A 148 1.95 76.16 -48.47
CA ASN A 148 0.88 75.91 -49.46
C ASN A 148 0.14 77.21 -49.83
N VAL A 149 -0.18 78.07 -48.84
CA VAL A 149 -0.77 79.40 -49.07
C VAL A 149 0.20 80.34 -49.80
N GLU A 150 1.47 80.40 -49.39
CA GLU A 150 2.49 81.23 -50.06
C GLU A 150 2.73 80.77 -51.52
N LYS A 151 2.77 79.46 -51.78
CA LYS A 151 2.88 78.87 -53.12
C LYS A 151 1.67 79.21 -54.00
N ARG A 152 0.45 79.13 -53.48
CA ARG A 152 -0.79 79.55 -54.19
C ARG A 152 -0.77 81.05 -54.51
N LEU A 153 -0.27 81.88 -53.59
CA LEU A 153 -0.10 83.31 -53.82
C LEU A 153 0.94 83.60 -54.91
N LEU A 154 2.03 82.81 -54.95
CA LEU A 154 3.08 82.95 -55.95
C LEU A 154 2.61 82.53 -57.35
N ILE A 155 1.88 81.41 -57.47
CA ILE A 155 1.23 80.97 -58.71
C ILE A 155 0.31 82.08 -59.22
N ARG A 156 -0.59 82.60 -58.38
CA ARG A 156 -1.51 83.69 -58.78
C ARG A 156 -0.78 84.97 -59.24
N LYS A 157 0.40 85.27 -58.68
CA LYS A 157 1.25 86.38 -59.16
C LYS A 157 1.87 86.08 -60.52
N LEU A 158 2.34 84.85 -60.75
CA LEU A 158 2.84 84.41 -62.05
C LEU A 158 1.74 84.45 -63.12
N ASP A 159 0.54 83.95 -62.82
CA ASP A 159 -0.64 84.03 -63.70
C ASP A 159 -0.96 85.49 -64.08
N THR A 160 -0.84 86.41 -63.12
CA THR A 160 -1.06 87.85 -63.34
C THR A 160 0.02 88.45 -64.24
N VAL A 161 1.29 88.13 -64.01
CA VAL A 161 2.42 88.57 -64.86
C VAL A 161 2.31 88.00 -66.27
N ILE A 162 1.91 86.74 -66.42
CA ILE A 162 1.63 86.08 -67.72
C ILE A 162 0.47 86.78 -68.43
N THR A 163 -0.61 87.10 -67.72
CA THR A 163 -1.79 87.81 -68.28
C THR A 163 -1.45 89.23 -68.73
N ASP A 164 -0.73 90.00 -67.91
CA ASP A 164 -0.37 91.39 -68.24
C ASP A 164 0.75 91.46 -69.28
N ALA A 165 1.67 90.48 -69.33
CA ALA A 165 2.59 90.31 -70.45
C ALA A 165 1.84 89.97 -71.74
N ALA A 166 0.88 89.04 -71.71
CA ALA A 166 0.09 88.70 -72.90
C ALA A 166 -0.69 89.89 -73.46
N ARG A 167 -1.17 90.79 -72.58
CA ARG A 167 -1.75 92.09 -72.96
C ARG A 167 -0.73 93.08 -73.53
N TYR A 168 0.51 93.09 -73.03
CA TYR A 168 1.57 94.02 -73.45
C TYR A 168 2.26 93.62 -74.77
N PHE A 169 2.33 92.32 -75.07
CA PHE A 169 2.89 91.78 -76.30
C PHE A 169 1.83 91.42 -77.37
N GLU A 170 0.55 91.44 -77.01
CA GLU A 170 -0.59 91.01 -77.85
C GLU A 170 -0.52 89.53 -78.27
N THR A 171 0.21 88.71 -77.50
CA THR A 171 0.46 87.28 -77.74
C THR A 171 0.20 86.45 -76.49
N ASN A 172 -0.50 85.32 -76.62
CA ASN A 172 -0.74 84.41 -75.49
C ASN A 172 0.56 83.69 -75.07
N PHE A 173 0.82 83.65 -73.77
CA PHE A 173 1.93 82.93 -73.14
C PHE A 173 1.38 81.86 -72.19
N ASN A 174 2.03 80.69 -72.11
CA ASN A 174 1.57 79.58 -71.27
C ASN A 174 2.44 79.40 -70.01
N THR A 175 3.68 79.88 -70.07
CA THR A 175 4.66 79.82 -68.98
C THR A 175 5.30 81.20 -68.73
N ILE A 176 5.93 81.37 -67.57
CA ILE A 176 6.73 82.57 -67.29
C ILE A 176 8.02 82.62 -68.13
N GLU A 177 8.50 81.48 -68.61
CA GLU A 177 9.70 81.37 -69.45
C GLU A 177 9.40 81.87 -70.88
N ASP A 178 8.19 81.62 -71.41
CA ASP A 178 7.73 82.24 -72.67
C ASP A 178 7.77 83.77 -72.58
N VAL A 179 7.31 84.34 -71.46
CA VAL A 179 7.30 85.78 -71.18
C VAL A 179 8.73 86.34 -71.12
N LEU A 180 9.63 85.68 -70.39
CA LEU A 180 11.03 86.10 -70.28
C LEU A 180 11.75 86.02 -71.64
N ASN A 181 11.46 84.99 -72.45
CA ASN A 181 11.99 84.86 -73.80
C ASN A 181 11.46 85.96 -74.74
N ALA A 182 10.19 86.37 -74.60
CA ALA A 182 9.62 87.50 -75.35
C ALA A 182 10.25 88.86 -74.98
N PHE A 183 10.67 89.04 -73.73
CA PHE A 183 11.46 90.23 -73.31
C PHE A 183 12.90 90.22 -73.84
N ASN A 184 13.49 89.05 -74.09
CA ASN A 184 14.87 88.91 -74.54
C ASN A 184 15.08 89.03 -76.07
N GLN A 185 14.01 89.15 -76.88
CA GLN A 185 14.14 89.33 -78.33
C GLN A 185 14.31 90.82 -78.72
N PRO A 186 15.33 91.18 -79.52
CA PRO A 186 15.54 92.55 -79.96
C PRO A 186 14.51 92.97 -81.03
N ARG A 187 13.57 93.86 -80.65
CA ARG A 187 12.55 94.39 -81.57
C ARG A 187 13.17 95.24 -82.69
N SER A 188 13.29 94.66 -83.88
CA SER A 188 13.38 95.44 -85.13
C SER A 188 12.01 96.08 -85.46
N ARG A 189 12.01 97.14 -86.28
CA ARG A 189 10.82 97.90 -86.67
C ARG A 189 10.60 97.84 -88.19
N GLU A 190 9.35 97.69 -88.59
CA GLU A 190 8.75 98.28 -89.80
C GLU A 190 7.24 98.43 -89.51
N ALA A 191 6.68 99.65 -89.52
CA ALA A 191 6.06 100.33 -90.68
C ALA A 191 4.58 99.87 -90.90
N THR A 192 3.58 100.73 -91.16
CA THR A 192 3.61 102.11 -91.69
C THR A 192 2.32 102.90 -91.38
N GLN A 193 2.42 104.23 -91.13
CA GLN A 193 1.39 105.29 -91.33
C GLN A 193 0.09 105.22 -90.46
N THR A 194 -0.68 106.30 -90.18
CA THR A 194 -0.85 107.63 -90.81
C THR A 194 -0.98 108.83 -89.82
N THR A 195 -0.45 110.01 -90.23
CA THR A 195 -0.99 111.41 -90.03
C THR A 195 -1.14 112.10 -88.64
N THR A 196 -0.29 113.14 -88.41
CA THR A 196 -0.55 114.49 -87.79
C THR A 196 -0.97 114.62 -86.28
N ALA A 197 -0.64 115.69 -85.51
CA ALA A 197 -0.03 117.01 -85.84
C ALA A 197 0.67 117.74 -84.63
N ILE A 198 1.41 118.83 -84.95
CA ILE A 198 1.75 120.04 -84.12
C ILE A 198 2.88 119.98 -83.04
N GLY A 199 3.72 121.03 -83.00
CA GLY A 199 4.68 121.40 -81.92
C GLY A 199 6.14 120.98 -82.19
N GLN A 200 7.12 121.79 -82.60
CA GLN A 200 7.70 123.07 -82.06
C GLN A 200 8.21 123.01 -80.61
N SER A 201 9.40 123.51 -80.23
CA SER A 201 10.70 123.72 -80.92
C SER A 201 11.76 124.31 -79.94
N LEU A 202 13.05 124.00 -80.16
CA LEU A 202 14.25 124.76 -79.75
C LEU A 202 14.62 124.94 -78.25
N ILE A 203 15.82 124.43 -77.92
CA ILE A 203 16.91 125.03 -77.12
C ILE A 203 16.54 126.00 -75.96
N GLY A 204 16.91 125.63 -74.73
CA GLY A 204 17.02 126.53 -73.58
C GLY A 204 17.97 125.98 -72.51
N SER A 205 18.67 126.84 -71.74
CA SER A 205 19.61 126.39 -70.71
C SER A 205 19.59 127.25 -69.44
N ARG A 206 19.95 126.61 -68.31
CA ARG A 206 20.50 127.18 -67.06
C ARG A 206 19.54 127.64 -65.92
N SER A 207 19.96 127.28 -64.70
CA SER A 207 19.79 127.96 -63.38
C SER A 207 18.48 127.93 -62.55
N VAL A 208 18.54 127.15 -61.43
CA VAL A 208 18.24 127.51 -60.01
C VAL A 208 16.77 127.77 -59.52
N ALA A 209 16.30 126.86 -58.64
CA ALA A 209 15.55 126.96 -57.34
C ALA A 209 14.60 128.16 -57.01
N PRO A 210 13.57 128.03 -56.11
CA PRO A 210 13.47 127.06 -54.99
C PRO A 210 12.08 126.46 -54.58
N ALA A 211 12.16 125.41 -53.75
CA ALA A 211 11.29 125.00 -52.61
C ALA A 211 9.74 124.93 -52.68
N THR A 212 9.19 123.70 -52.65
CA THR A 212 8.15 123.11 -51.74
C THR A 212 7.69 121.74 -52.32
N GLN A 213 7.27 120.68 -51.59
CA GLN A 213 7.24 120.39 -50.15
C GLN A 213 7.35 118.85 -49.86
N VAL A 214 8.13 118.49 -48.82
CA VAL A 214 7.99 117.32 -47.91
C VAL A 214 8.17 115.87 -48.42
N SER A 215 7.43 115.34 -49.40
CA SER A 215 7.14 113.88 -49.44
C SER A 215 8.35 112.91 -49.57
N ALA A 216 9.40 113.26 -50.31
CA ALA A 216 10.49 112.31 -50.63
C ALA A 216 11.38 111.92 -49.43
N LEU A 217 11.58 112.82 -48.46
CA LEU A 217 12.47 112.59 -47.30
C LEU A 217 11.83 111.78 -46.18
N GLN A 218 10.49 111.66 -46.17
CA GLN A 218 9.77 110.86 -45.18
C GLN A 218 9.89 109.36 -45.48
N GLN A 219 9.79 108.99 -46.76
CA GLN A 219 9.81 107.59 -47.20
C GLN A 219 11.20 106.96 -46.97
N GLN A 220 12.27 107.60 -47.43
CA GLN A 220 13.64 107.12 -47.22
C GLN A 220 14.07 107.08 -45.73
N LYS A 221 13.41 107.84 -44.85
CA LYS A 221 13.57 107.72 -43.39
C LYS A 221 12.74 106.58 -42.80
N ASN A 222 11.51 106.36 -43.27
CA ASN A 222 10.68 105.25 -42.84
C ASN A 222 11.34 103.91 -43.20
N ASP A 223 11.81 103.76 -44.44
CA ASP A 223 12.47 102.54 -44.92
C ASP A 223 13.73 102.21 -44.09
N ASN A 224 14.54 103.21 -43.77
CA ASN A 224 15.69 103.05 -42.88
C ASN A 224 15.27 102.71 -41.43
N GLN A 225 14.19 103.30 -40.91
CA GLN A 225 13.67 102.94 -39.59
C GLN A 225 13.08 101.53 -39.55
N GLU A 226 12.41 101.07 -40.61
CA GLU A 226 11.94 99.70 -40.75
C GLU A 226 13.12 98.72 -40.83
N LEU A 227 14.15 99.05 -41.62
CA LEU A 227 15.37 98.26 -41.70
C LEU A 227 16.09 98.17 -40.34
N HIS A 228 16.25 99.29 -39.63
CA HIS A 228 16.79 99.30 -38.26
C HIS A 228 15.91 98.54 -37.26
N LYS A 229 14.58 98.60 -37.36
CA LYS A 229 13.66 97.78 -36.54
C LYS A 229 13.81 96.29 -36.87
N LYS A 230 13.97 95.93 -38.14
CA LYS A 230 14.19 94.54 -38.59
C LYS A 230 15.54 94.01 -38.13
N ILE A 231 16.62 94.79 -38.26
CA ILE A 231 17.94 94.47 -37.71
C ILE A 231 17.90 94.33 -36.18
N ARG A 232 17.19 95.21 -35.46
CA ARG A 232 17.05 95.11 -34.00
C ARG A 232 16.22 93.88 -33.58
N ARG A 233 15.20 93.49 -34.33
CA ARG A 233 14.45 92.22 -34.13
C ARG A 233 15.34 91.01 -34.39
N LEU A 234 16.08 90.99 -35.51
CA LEU A 234 17.00 89.90 -35.84
C LEU A 234 18.12 89.76 -34.81
N LYS A 235 18.69 90.86 -34.31
CA LYS A 235 19.64 90.80 -33.18
C LYS A 235 19.01 90.26 -31.91
N LYS A 236 17.77 90.67 -31.56
CA LYS A 236 17.05 90.09 -30.41
C LYS A 236 16.84 88.58 -30.58
N GLN A 237 16.48 88.12 -31.77
CA GLN A 237 16.30 86.70 -32.08
C GLN A 237 17.62 85.90 -32.09
N ILE A 238 18.74 86.53 -32.46
CA ILE A 238 20.08 85.93 -32.34
C ILE A 238 20.44 85.77 -30.86
N ASN A 239 20.32 86.83 -30.05
CA ASN A 239 20.55 86.74 -28.60
C ASN A 239 19.62 85.72 -27.92
N GLU A 240 18.33 85.69 -28.26
CA GLU A 240 17.39 84.67 -27.76
C GLU A 240 17.78 83.24 -28.17
N LYS A 241 18.50 83.05 -29.28
CA LYS A 241 19.02 81.75 -29.71
C LYS A 241 20.38 81.42 -29.09
N GLU A 242 21.21 82.41 -28.81
CA GLU A 242 22.46 82.26 -28.04
C GLU A 242 22.15 81.89 -26.58
N ASP A 243 21.18 82.57 -25.94
CA ASP A 243 20.70 82.27 -24.58
C ASP A 243 20.13 80.84 -24.49
N LEU A 244 19.35 80.40 -25.50
CA LEU A 244 18.83 79.04 -25.59
C LEU A 244 19.92 77.99 -25.87
N LEU A 245 20.94 78.33 -26.65
CA LEU A 245 22.09 77.45 -26.90
C LEU A 245 22.87 77.23 -25.59
N GLN A 246 23.17 78.31 -24.87
CA GLN A 246 23.87 78.25 -23.58
C GLN A 246 23.09 77.42 -22.54
N ALA A 247 21.77 77.61 -22.46
CA ALA A 247 20.91 76.81 -21.58
C ALA A 247 20.94 75.31 -21.94
N ALA A 248 20.93 74.96 -23.23
CA ALA A 248 21.02 73.57 -23.69
C ALA A 248 22.41 72.96 -23.45
N GLU A 249 23.48 73.74 -23.58
CA GLU A 249 24.84 73.29 -23.21
C GLU A 249 24.97 73.04 -21.71
N ASP A 250 24.43 73.93 -20.86
CA ASP A 250 24.42 73.76 -19.41
C ASP A 250 23.57 72.57 -18.95
N GLU A 251 22.42 72.33 -19.59
CA GLU A 251 21.60 71.14 -19.35
C GLU A 251 22.32 69.86 -19.79
N ARG A 252 22.99 69.84 -20.95
CA ARG A 252 23.82 68.72 -21.40
C ARG A 252 24.98 68.47 -20.43
N ASN A 253 25.64 69.53 -19.95
CA ASN A 253 26.71 69.44 -18.97
C ASN A 253 26.22 68.91 -17.62
N LYS A 254 24.98 69.23 -17.23
CA LYS A 254 24.32 68.67 -16.04
C LYS A 254 24.00 67.18 -16.22
N LEU A 255 23.34 66.79 -17.32
CA LEU A 255 23.05 65.37 -17.63
C LEU A 255 24.33 64.53 -17.64
N ASN A 256 25.42 65.03 -18.22
CA ASN A 256 26.70 64.31 -18.27
C ASN A 256 27.31 64.07 -16.87
N ARG A 257 27.11 65.02 -15.93
CA ARG A 257 27.52 64.84 -14.52
C ARG A 257 26.63 63.84 -13.78
N GLU A 258 25.32 63.84 -14.04
CA GLU A 258 24.37 62.89 -13.46
C GLU A 258 24.61 61.47 -14.01
N PHE A 259 24.97 61.33 -15.29
CA PHE A 259 25.39 60.08 -15.92
C PHE A 259 26.68 59.51 -15.31
N GLU A 260 27.77 60.29 -15.25
CA GLU A 260 29.02 59.80 -14.63
C GLU A 260 28.86 59.50 -13.13
N ARG A 261 27.96 60.21 -12.42
CA ARG A 261 27.58 59.85 -11.04
C ARG A 261 26.87 58.49 -10.99
N SER A 262 25.82 58.29 -11.77
CA SER A 262 25.07 57.02 -11.78
C SER A 262 25.96 55.84 -12.22
N LYS A 263 26.86 56.07 -13.19
CA LYS A 263 27.89 55.11 -13.62
C LYS A 263 28.87 54.73 -12.50
N ARG A 264 29.30 55.69 -11.66
CA ARG A 264 30.09 55.39 -10.46
C ARG A 264 29.28 54.57 -9.44
N GLU A 265 28.05 55.00 -9.13
CA GLU A 265 27.18 54.30 -8.17
C GLU A 265 26.88 52.86 -8.63
N ASN A 266 26.68 52.64 -9.93
CA ASN A 266 26.52 51.30 -10.52
C ASN A 266 27.81 50.47 -10.47
N ASN A 267 28.99 51.06 -10.73
CA ASN A 267 30.26 50.36 -10.61
C ASN A 267 30.56 49.94 -9.16
N GLU A 268 30.27 50.82 -8.19
CA GLU A 268 30.39 50.51 -6.75
C GLU A 268 29.40 49.39 -6.35
N ALA A 269 28.17 49.39 -6.88
CA ALA A 269 27.22 48.30 -6.67
C ALA A 269 27.68 46.96 -7.29
N ILE A 270 28.24 46.98 -8.51
CA ILE A 270 28.82 45.80 -9.18
C ILE A 270 30.01 45.25 -8.39
N GLN A 271 30.89 46.10 -7.86
CA GLN A 271 31.98 45.68 -7.00
C GLN A 271 31.47 44.99 -5.73
N ASN A 272 30.51 45.60 -5.02
CA ASN A 272 29.91 45.00 -3.82
C ASN A 272 29.24 43.65 -4.12
N LEU A 273 28.57 43.50 -5.27
CA LEU A 273 27.98 42.22 -5.69
C LEU A 273 29.03 41.15 -6.01
N ASN A 274 30.15 41.53 -6.64
CA ASN A 274 31.26 40.62 -6.88
C ASN A 274 31.95 40.17 -5.58
N GLU A 275 32.15 41.08 -4.62
CA GLU A 275 32.69 40.76 -3.30
C GLU A 275 31.75 39.81 -2.51
N GLN A 276 30.43 40.00 -2.60
CA GLN A 276 29.45 39.07 -2.03
C GLN A 276 29.45 37.70 -2.72
N LEU A 277 29.53 37.65 -4.06
CA LEU A 277 29.65 36.40 -4.81
C LEU A 277 30.92 35.63 -4.43
N HIS A 278 32.04 36.33 -4.21
CA HIS A 278 33.29 35.71 -3.78
C HIS A 278 33.16 35.13 -2.35
N ALA A 279 32.59 35.91 -1.41
CA ALA A 279 32.34 35.44 -0.04
C ALA A 279 31.40 34.22 0.04
N VAL A 280 30.37 34.17 -0.83
CA VAL A 280 29.49 32.99 -0.96
C VAL A 280 30.24 31.80 -1.57
N THR A 281 31.10 32.02 -2.56
CA THR A 281 31.93 30.97 -3.17
C THR A 281 32.89 30.36 -2.14
N ASP A 282 33.56 31.20 -1.35
CA ASP A 282 34.43 30.77 -0.25
C ASP A 282 33.68 30.01 0.85
N GLN A 283 32.40 30.33 1.07
CA GLN A 283 31.56 29.59 2.02
C GLN A 283 31.17 28.22 1.48
N ILE A 284 30.75 28.13 0.21
CA ILE A 284 30.44 26.86 -0.47
C ILE A 284 31.67 25.95 -0.47
N GLN A 285 32.87 26.47 -0.73
CA GLN A 285 34.11 25.71 -0.67
C GLN A 285 34.39 25.18 0.75
N ARG A 286 34.30 26.04 1.78
CA ARG A 286 34.50 25.64 3.19
C ARG A 286 33.48 24.61 3.68
N ASP A 287 32.25 24.65 3.18
CA ASP A 287 31.22 23.67 3.50
C ASP A 287 31.48 22.35 2.75
N ALA A 288 31.89 22.40 1.47
CA ALA A 288 32.30 21.21 0.71
C ALA A 288 33.50 20.49 1.36
N ASP A 289 34.51 21.23 1.83
CA ASP A 289 35.65 20.66 2.53
C ASP A 289 35.27 20.02 3.88
N GLN A 290 34.30 20.60 4.60
CA GLN A 290 33.72 19.96 5.79
C GLN A 290 32.94 18.68 5.45
N TYR A 291 32.14 18.67 4.38
CA TYR A 291 31.44 17.45 3.93
C TYR A 291 32.43 16.35 3.52
N ASN A 292 33.48 16.68 2.76
CA ASN A 292 34.54 15.75 2.38
C ASN A 292 35.28 15.18 3.61
N HIS A 293 35.59 16.03 4.60
CA HIS A 293 36.21 15.59 5.85
C HIS A 293 35.32 14.64 6.65
N ASN A 294 34.03 14.98 6.78
CA ASN A 294 33.04 14.11 7.45
C ASN A 294 32.84 12.78 6.72
N LEU A 295 32.80 12.79 5.38
CA LEU A 295 32.72 11.58 4.56
C LEU A 295 33.91 10.65 4.84
N SER A 296 35.13 11.19 4.85
CA SER A 296 36.35 10.44 5.16
C SER A 296 36.34 9.86 6.58
N GLN A 297 35.84 10.60 7.58
CA GLN A 297 35.65 10.06 8.93
C GLN A 297 34.65 8.88 8.96
N TYR A 298 33.54 8.98 8.21
CA TYR A 298 32.56 7.89 8.12
C TYR A 298 33.12 6.66 7.40
N GLU A 299 33.89 6.84 6.32
CA GLU A 299 34.59 5.73 5.63
C GLU A 299 35.60 5.03 6.55
N ALA A 300 36.40 5.80 7.29
CA ALA A 300 37.34 5.26 8.29
C ALA A 300 36.59 4.45 9.37
N LYS A 301 35.45 4.96 9.86
CA LYS A 301 34.61 4.28 10.86
C LYS A 301 33.98 3.00 10.31
N ILE A 302 33.47 3.03 9.07
CA ILE A 302 32.94 1.86 8.36
C ILE A 302 34.03 0.80 8.17
N ASN A 303 35.24 1.18 7.81
CA ASN A 303 36.35 0.24 7.64
C ASN A 303 36.84 -0.33 8.98
N SER A 304 36.83 0.46 10.06
CA SER A 304 37.06 -0.07 11.42
C SER A 304 36.01 -1.12 11.81
N MET A 305 34.71 -0.82 11.63
CA MET A 305 33.62 -1.75 11.92
C MET A 305 33.68 -3.03 11.06
N LYS A 306 34.08 -2.95 9.79
CA LYS A 306 34.34 -4.14 8.95
C LYS A 306 35.48 -5.01 9.51
N ILE A 307 36.56 -4.39 10.00
CA ILE A 307 37.68 -5.10 10.63
C ILE A 307 37.24 -5.77 11.94
N GLU A 308 36.39 -5.13 12.74
CA GLU A 308 35.82 -5.73 13.96
C GLU A 308 34.85 -6.88 13.66
N MET A 309 33.92 -6.72 12.70
CA MET A 309 33.06 -7.82 12.26
C MET A 309 33.87 -9.04 11.79
N GLU A 310 34.93 -8.84 11.00
CA GLU A 310 35.75 -9.96 10.50
C GLU A 310 36.67 -10.56 11.59
N LYS A 311 37.00 -9.82 12.65
CA LYS A 311 37.60 -10.37 13.88
C LYS A 311 36.58 -11.23 14.64
N GLU A 312 35.36 -10.75 14.84
CA GLU A 312 34.34 -11.45 15.64
C GLU A 312 33.86 -12.73 14.93
N LYS A 313 33.66 -12.65 13.62
CA LYS A 313 33.38 -13.80 12.73
C LYS A 313 34.49 -14.86 12.78
N LYS A 314 35.76 -14.47 13.00
CA LYS A 314 36.88 -15.41 13.26
C LYS A 314 36.81 -16.01 14.68
N LYS A 315 36.39 -15.26 15.71
CA LYS A 315 36.11 -15.82 17.05
C LYS A 315 34.96 -16.84 17.00
N CYS A 316 33.85 -16.49 16.37
CA CYS A 316 32.68 -17.37 16.23
C CYS A 316 33.00 -18.67 15.46
N LYS A 317 33.90 -18.62 14.46
CA LYS A 317 34.43 -19.84 13.82
C LYS A 317 35.21 -20.70 14.84
N LYS A 318 36.19 -20.13 15.54
CA LYS A 318 36.95 -20.86 16.58
C LYS A 318 36.03 -21.50 17.63
N ALA A 319 35.13 -20.73 18.23
CA ALA A 319 34.20 -21.22 19.24
C ALA A 319 33.27 -22.35 18.71
N ASN A 320 32.86 -22.30 17.44
CA ASN A 320 32.06 -23.36 16.83
C ASN A 320 32.89 -24.63 16.54
N ASP A 321 34.15 -24.50 16.16
CA ASP A 321 35.05 -25.64 15.94
C ASP A 321 35.55 -26.26 17.26
N GLU A 322 35.74 -25.45 18.30
CA GLU A 322 35.91 -25.89 19.70
C GLU A 322 34.65 -26.61 20.20
N ARG A 323 33.44 -26.10 19.90
CA ARG A 323 32.18 -26.81 20.23
C ARG A 323 32.05 -28.14 19.49
N LYS A 324 32.59 -28.27 18.26
CA LYS A 324 32.68 -29.56 17.55
C LYS A 324 33.70 -30.51 18.17
N SER A 325 34.86 -30.01 18.64
CA SER A 325 35.87 -30.86 19.29
C SER A 325 35.36 -31.37 20.64
N LEU A 326 34.76 -30.50 21.45
CA LEU A 326 34.06 -30.88 22.70
C LEU A 326 32.94 -31.89 22.44
N LYS A 327 32.10 -31.71 21.40
CA LYS A 327 31.05 -32.68 21.07
C LYS A 327 31.61 -34.04 20.64
N ARG A 328 32.79 -34.09 20.01
CA ARG A 328 33.51 -35.35 19.71
C ARG A 328 34.11 -35.99 20.96
N GLN A 329 34.69 -35.19 21.86
CA GLN A 329 35.21 -35.68 23.15
C GLN A 329 34.09 -36.26 24.02
N LEU A 330 32.94 -35.59 24.11
CA LEU A 330 31.79 -36.06 24.88
C LEU A 330 31.21 -37.37 24.32
N HIS A 331 31.14 -37.50 22.99
CA HIS A 331 30.68 -38.71 22.33
C HIS A 331 31.61 -39.92 22.58
N ASN A 332 32.94 -39.70 22.59
CA ASN A 332 33.90 -40.74 22.96
C ASN A 332 33.86 -41.07 24.46
N ALA A 333 33.57 -40.10 25.34
CA ALA A 333 33.52 -40.30 26.79
C ALA A 333 32.32 -41.17 27.23
N GLN A 334 31.22 -41.17 26.47
CA GLN A 334 30.02 -41.95 26.79
C GLN A 334 30.06 -43.42 26.33
N LEU A 335 31.20 -43.89 25.78
CA LEU A 335 31.39 -45.27 25.31
C LEU A 335 32.50 -46.03 26.07
N ALA A 336 32.89 -45.56 27.26
CA ALA A 336 33.81 -46.24 28.17
C ALA A 336 33.08 -46.73 29.44
N SER A 337 32.93 -48.05 29.56
CA SER A 337 32.33 -48.74 30.72
C SER A 337 33.31 -48.80 31.91
N PRO A 338 32.93 -49.40 33.07
CA PRO A 338 33.45 -50.76 33.25
C PRO A 338 32.52 -51.78 33.95
N ILE A 339 32.96 -53.05 33.86
CA ILE A 339 32.61 -54.27 34.62
C ILE A 339 31.58 -55.18 33.91
N ARG A 340 31.88 -56.45 33.55
CA ARG A 340 33.12 -57.29 33.47
C ARG A 340 32.76 -58.55 32.63
N ALA A 341 33.64 -59.41 32.11
CA ALA A 341 34.99 -59.31 31.52
C ALA A 341 35.49 -60.74 31.15
N ALA A 342 36.11 -60.96 29.98
CA ALA A 342 36.98 -62.11 29.66
C ALA A 342 37.72 -61.90 28.30
N ALA A 343 38.95 -62.41 28.16
CA ALA A 343 39.80 -62.55 26.95
C ALA A 343 39.94 -61.32 26.02
N GLU A 344 41.09 -60.65 25.83
CA GLU A 344 42.41 -61.12 25.36
C GLU A 344 42.43 -61.68 23.92
N ARG A 345 43.37 -61.34 23.01
CA ARG A 345 44.46 -60.33 22.96
C ARG A 345 44.97 -60.21 21.49
N ALA A 346 45.67 -59.11 21.17
CA ALA A 346 46.58 -58.94 20.01
C ALA A 346 45.97 -58.96 18.57
N ALA A 347 46.55 -58.33 17.53
CA ALA A 347 47.57 -57.27 17.43
C ALA A 347 47.64 -56.67 15.98
N VAL A 348 48.25 -55.46 15.84
CA VAL A 348 49.10 -54.95 14.71
C VAL A 348 48.59 -55.21 13.26
N SER A 349 48.01 -54.24 12.53
CA SER A 349 48.57 -53.03 11.85
C SER A 349 49.23 -53.28 10.47
N VAL A 350 49.58 -52.20 9.74
CA VAL A 350 50.02 -52.14 8.31
C VAL A 350 48.85 -52.38 7.31
N ASN A 351 48.39 -51.48 6.43
CA ASN A 351 48.83 -50.21 5.81
C ASN A 351 49.64 -50.34 4.49
N MET A 352 49.20 -49.65 3.42
CA MET A 352 49.79 -49.61 2.05
C MET A 352 49.72 -50.93 1.25
N SER A 353 49.75 -50.94 -0.10
CA SER A 353 49.28 -49.98 -1.12
C SER A 353 49.21 -50.67 -2.52
N ASP A 354 48.68 -49.96 -3.51
CA ASP A 354 48.96 -50.03 -4.96
C ASP A 354 48.61 -51.26 -5.83
N SER A 355 47.76 -50.94 -6.83
CA SER A 355 47.90 -51.19 -8.28
C SER A 355 47.83 -52.59 -8.93
N ASP A 356 46.83 -52.70 -9.81
CA ASP A 356 46.90 -53.12 -11.22
C ASP A 356 46.74 -54.58 -11.71
N SER A 357 45.92 -54.63 -12.77
CA SER A 357 45.87 -55.57 -13.91
C SER A 357 45.61 -57.08 -13.71
N ASP A 358 44.32 -57.43 -13.87
CA ASP A 358 43.79 -58.20 -15.02
C ASP A 358 43.79 -59.76 -15.02
N SER A 359 42.70 -60.28 -15.59
CA SER A 359 42.47 -61.59 -16.25
C SER A 359 42.38 -62.92 -15.46
N ALA A 360 41.14 -63.45 -15.49
CA ALA A 360 40.63 -64.84 -15.64
C ALA A 360 41.62 -66.03 -15.81
N PRO A 361 41.26 -67.30 -15.45
CA PRO A 361 39.92 -67.90 -15.66
C PRO A 361 39.40 -68.96 -14.62
N SER A 362 38.19 -69.50 -14.89
CA SER A 362 37.46 -70.58 -14.16
C SER A 362 37.97 -72.00 -14.49
N PRO A 363 37.52 -73.09 -13.79
CA PRO A 363 36.28 -73.82 -14.23
C PRO A 363 35.52 -74.71 -13.17
N HIS A 364 34.37 -75.29 -13.61
CA HIS A 364 33.72 -76.57 -13.17
C HIS A 364 33.02 -76.68 -11.77
N SER A 365 31.98 -77.52 -11.52
CA SER A 365 31.02 -78.24 -12.42
C SER A 365 29.80 -78.96 -11.75
N LEU A 366 28.58 -78.72 -12.27
CA LEU A 366 27.51 -79.71 -12.63
C LEU A 366 26.65 -80.42 -11.50
N PRO A 367 25.73 -81.40 -11.77
CA PRO A 367 24.25 -81.22 -11.94
C PRO A 367 23.41 -82.29 -11.12
N PRO A 368 22.30 -82.99 -11.54
CA PRO A 368 21.21 -82.81 -12.56
C PRO A 368 19.74 -83.25 -12.19
N ARG A 369 18.70 -82.55 -12.72
CA ARG A 369 17.42 -83.08 -13.35
C ARG A 369 16.37 -83.92 -12.53
N THR A 370 15.10 -84.20 -12.93
CA THR A 370 13.99 -83.68 -13.85
C THR A 370 12.64 -84.34 -13.39
N ARG A 371 11.39 -83.85 -13.59
CA ARG A 371 10.53 -83.64 -14.81
C ARG A 371 10.40 -84.87 -15.76
N PRO A 372 9.31 -85.08 -16.56
CA PRO A 372 8.21 -84.18 -16.97
C PRO A 372 6.76 -84.76 -16.80
N ALA A 373 5.82 -84.55 -17.74
CA ALA A 373 4.35 -84.57 -17.55
C ALA A 373 3.51 -85.27 -18.68
N HIS A 374 2.16 -85.24 -18.51
CA HIS A 374 1.07 -85.08 -19.52
C HIS A 374 0.17 -86.26 -20.03
N TYR A 375 -1.14 -85.91 -20.13
CA TYR A 375 -2.24 -86.36 -21.05
C TYR A 375 -3.14 -87.62 -20.80
N SER A 376 -4.47 -87.36 -20.68
CA SER A 376 -5.69 -88.08 -21.19
C SER A 376 -5.91 -89.60 -20.95
N ASN A 377 -7.13 -90.18 -20.80
CA ASN A 377 -8.50 -89.72 -21.12
C ASN A 377 -9.63 -90.51 -20.37
N ASP A 378 -10.86 -89.98 -20.41
CA ASP A 378 -12.23 -90.52 -20.14
C ASP A 378 -12.48 -91.98 -19.65
N PHE A 379 -13.26 -92.16 -18.57
CA PHE A 379 -14.73 -92.46 -18.60
C PHE A 379 -15.36 -92.78 -17.21
N ASN A 380 -16.59 -92.30 -16.98
CA ASN A 380 -17.64 -92.71 -16.01
C ASN A 380 -17.31 -93.13 -14.55
N ASN A 381 -17.81 -92.35 -13.57
CA ASN A 381 -18.96 -92.78 -12.72
C ASN A 381 -19.43 -91.68 -11.73
N ASP A 382 -20.76 -91.54 -11.58
CA ASP A 382 -21.50 -90.44 -10.90
C ASP A 382 -21.29 -90.27 -9.38
N ALA A 383 -20.39 -91.02 -8.75
CA ALA A 383 -20.17 -90.93 -7.29
C ALA A 383 -19.17 -89.83 -6.87
N THR A 384 -18.34 -89.33 -7.80
CA THR A 384 -17.15 -88.54 -7.45
C THR A 384 -17.43 -87.04 -7.31
N ASP A 385 -18.29 -86.49 -8.16
CA ASP A 385 -18.52 -85.03 -8.22
C ASP A 385 -19.32 -84.50 -7.02
N GLN A 386 -20.20 -85.29 -6.43
CA GLN A 386 -20.85 -84.92 -5.16
C GLN A 386 -19.83 -84.80 -4.01
N LEU A 387 -18.83 -85.70 -3.96
CA LEU A 387 -17.75 -85.64 -2.98
C LEU A 387 -16.76 -84.50 -3.23
N ILE A 388 -16.47 -84.17 -4.49
CA ILE A 388 -15.65 -83.01 -4.86
C ILE A 388 -16.39 -81.70 -4.53
N SER A 389 -17.69 -81.62 -4.84
CA SER A 389 -18.53 -80.46 -4.52
C SER A 389 -18.66 -80.25 -3.01
N GLN A 390 -19.00 -81.28 -2.23
CA GLN A 390 -19.03 -81.18 -0.77
C GLN A 390 -17.66 -80.80 -0.18
N LYS A 391 -16.55 -81.31 -0.74
CA LYS A 391 -15.21 -80.95 -0.28
C LYS A 391 -14.84 -79.49 -0.62
N ALA A 392 -15.28 -78.97 -1.76
CA ALA A 392 -15.13 -77.57 -2.11
C ALA A 392 -15.99 -76.68 -1.21
N GLU A 393 -17.25 -77.05 -0.98
CA GLU A 393 -18.22 -76.32 -0.15
C GLU A 393 -17.78 -76.30 1.33
N LEU A 394 -17.33 -77.43 1.89
CA LEU A 394 -16.73 -77.48 3.23
C LEU A 394 -15.43 -76.67 3.32
N SER A 395 -14.61 -76.65 2.27
CA SER A 395 -13.39 -75.85 2.23
C SER A 395 -13.69 -74.34 2.14
N GLU A 396 -14.75 -73.94 1.44
CA GLU A 396 -15.23 -72.57 1.43
C GLU A 396 -15.85 -72.18 2.78
N GLN A 397 -16.69 -73.02 3.39
CA GLN A 397 -17.20 -72.80 4.74
C GLN A 397 -16.07 -72.66 5.77
N LEU A 398 -15.02 -73.49 5.68
CA LEU A 398 -13.81 -73.38 6.50
C LEU A 398 -13.06 -72.06 6.23
N THR A 399 -13.02 -71.60 4.98
CA THR A 399 -12.39 -70.32 4.59
C THR A 399 -13.19 -69.12 5.11
N GLN A 400 -14.53 -69.15 5.02
CA GLN A 400 -15.42 -68.14 5.59
C GLN A 400 -15.37 -68.13 7.13
N ALA A 401 -15.28 -69.30 7.77
CA ALA A 401 -15.10 -69.43 9.21
C ALA A 401 -13.75 -68.85 9.67
N ASN A 402 -12.66 -69.11 8.95
CA ASN A 402 -11.35 -68.52 9.23
C ASN A 402 -11.34 -66.99 9.01
N ARG A 403 -12.00 -66.46 7.97
CA ARG A 403 -12.18 -65.01 7.78
C ARG A 403 -12.96 -64.39 8.94
N LYS A 404 -14.06 -65.01 9.40
CA LYS A 404 -14.82 -64.56 10.58
C LYS A 404 -13.98 -64.62 11.87
N LYS A 405 -13.17 -65.67 12.05
CA LYS A 405 -12.22 -65.80 13.17
C LYS A 405 -11.18 -64.68 13.17
N GLU A 406 -10.62 -64.32 12.02
CA GLU A 406 -9.65 -63.24 11.89
C GLU A 406 -10.28 -61.85 12.12
N GLN A 407 -11.50 -61.63 11.62
CA GLN A 407 -12.29 -60.43 11.91
C GLN A 407 -12.61 -60.30 13.40
N LEU A 408 -13.01 -61.39 14.07
CA LEU A 408 -13.25 -61.42 15.51
C LEU A 408 -11.96 -61.19 16.32
N ALA A 409 -10.82 -61.74 15.88
CA ALA A 409 -9.52 -61.49 16.52
C ALA A 409 -9.10 -60.02 16.42
N LYS A 410 -9.29 -59.38 15.25
CA LYS A 410 -9.06 -57.94 15.07
C LYS A 410 -10.01 -57.09 15.90
N LEU A 411 -11.28 -57.48 16.02
CA LEU A 411 -12.27 -56.79 16.87
C LEU A 411 -11.94 -56.94 18.37
N LEU A 412 -11.47 -58.11 18.81
CA LEU A 412 -10.95 -58.33 20.16
C LEU A 412 -9.75 -57.42 20.44
N GLN A 413 -8.72 -57.44 19.59
CA GLN A 413 -7.54 -56.57 19.75
C GLN A 413 -7.94 -55.08 19.82
N GLN A 414 -8.93 -54.66 19.02
CA GLN A 414 -9.44 -53.28 19.03
C GLN A 414 -10.25 -52.96 20.30
N ARG A 415 -10.95 -53.94 20.90
CA ARG A 415 -11.63 -53.83 22.20
C ARG A 415 -10.65 -53.80 23.36
N ASP A 416 -9.63 -54.66 23.35
CA ASP A 416 -8.56 -54.69 24.36
C ASP A 416 -7.82 -53.34 24.40
N GLN A 417 -7.55 -52.76 23.23
CA GLN A 417 -6.92 -51.44 23.13
C GLN A 417 -7.85 -50.29 23.59
N GLN A 418 -9.17 -50.42 23.42
CA GLN A 418 -10.15 -49.50 24.01
C GLN A 418 -10.24 -49.65 25.55
N ILE A 419 -10.18 -50.87 26.07
CA ILE A 419 -10.14 -51.15 27.52
C ILE A 419 -8.86 -50.58 28.14
N HIS A 420 -7.71 -50.75 27.49
CA HIS A 420 -6.44 -50.21 27.98
C HIS A 420 -6.44 -48.67 28.05
N ASN A 421 -6.98 -48.00 27.02
CA ASN A 421 -7.13 -46.54 27.05
C ASN A 421 -8.08 -46.09 28.18
N ALA A 422 -9.21 -46.79 28.37
CA ALA A 422 -10.15 -46.50 29.47
C ALA A 422 -9.55 -46.76 30.86
N GLN A 423 -8.63 -47.72 31.00
CA GLN A 423 -7.86 -47.93 32.24
C GLN A 423 -6.91 -46.77 32.52
N ILE A 424 -6.15 -46.30 31.52
CA ILE A 424 -5.27 -45.12 31.64
C ILE A 424 -6.07 -43.89 32.06
N GLU A 425 -7.24 -43.68 31.48
CA GLU A 425 -8.13 -42.56 31.80
C GLU A 425 -8.76 -42.71 33.22
N THR A 426 -9.14 -43.93 33.60
CA THR A 426 -9.62 -44.23 34.98
C THR A 426 -8.54 -43.97 36.03
N ASP A 427 -7.30 -44.38 35.78
CA ASP A 427 -6.19 -44.14 36.71
C ASP A 427 -5.76 -42.68 36.75
N LYS A 428 -5.92 -41.94 35.64
CA LYS A 428 -5.74 -40.49 35.61
C LYS A 428 -6.77 -39.78 36.50
N VAL A 429 -8.07 -40.11 36.36
CA VAL A 429 -9.14 -39.57 37.22
C VAL A 429 -8.97 -40.02 38.68
N ARG A 430 -8.47 -41.25 38.95
CA ARG A 430 -8.10 -41.71 40.30
C ARG A 430 -6.97 -40.88 40.92
N ASN A 431 -5.97 -40.51 40.13
CA ASN A 431 -4.86 -39.67 40.59
C ASN A 431 -5.32 -38.23 40.85
N GLU A 432 -6.14 -37.67 39.96
CA GLU A 432 -6.78 -36.35 40.14
C GLU A 432 -7.68 -36.33 41.40
N LEU A 433 -8.47 -37.37 41.64
CA LEU A 433 -9.30 -37.52 42.85
C LEU A 433 -8.47 -37.74 44.12
N THR A 434 -7.29 -38.38 44.02
CA THR A 434 -6.34 -38.51 45.14
C THR A 434 -5.69 -37.17 45.48
N ALA A 435 -5.28 -36.40 44.47
CA ALA A 435 -4.75 -35.05 44.67
C ALA A 435 -5.81 -34.09 45.24
N LEU A 436 -7.05 -34.16 44.74
CA LEU A 436 -8.16 -33.36 45.26
C LEU A 436 -8.54 -33.74 46.71
N LYS A 437 -8.39 -35.01 47.09
CA LYS A 437 -8.51 -35.45 48.50
C LYS A 437 -7.39 -34.89 49.37
N ALA A 438 -6.14 -34.92 48.92
CA ALA A 438 -5.04 -34.33 49.68
C ALA A 438 -5.26 -32.82 49.94
N VAL A 439 -5.71 -32.07 48.92
CA VAL A 439 -6.08 -30.66 49.06
C VAL A 439 -7.29 -30.47 50.00
N TYR A 440 -8.27 -31.38 49.98
CA TYR A 440 -9.42 -31.33 50.89
C TYR A 440 -9.04 -31.65 52.35
N GLU A 441 -8.12 -32.59 52.57
CA GLU A 441 -7.57 -32.93 53.89
C GLU A 441 -6.67 -31.78 54.41
N GLU A 442 -5.88 -31.15 53.55
CA GLU A 442 -5.09 -29.96 53.88
C GLU A 442 -5.98 -28.75 54.22
N GLN A 443 -7.05 -28.50 53.45
CA GLN A 443 -8.08 -27.50 53.82
C GLN A 443 -8.83 -27.88 55.10
N GLY A 444 -9.05 -29.17 55.37
CA GLY A 444 -9.58 -29.66 56.63
C GLY A 444 -8.67 -29.30 57.81
N HIS A 445 -7.37 -29.56 57.67
CA HIS A 445 -6.36 -29.18 58.65
C HIS A 445 -6.22 -27.65 58.81
N GLU A 446 -6.36 -26.86 57.75
CA GLU A 446 -6.41 -25.39 57.84
C GLU A 446 -7.67 -24.93 58.60
N VAL A 447 -8.84 -25.51 58.31
CA VAL A 447 -10.10 -25.21 59.01
C VAL A 447 -10.04 -25.62 60.48
N ASP A 448 -9.44 -26.76 60.84
CA ASP A 448 -9.27 -27.18 62.23
C ASP A 448 -8.19 -26.36 62.96
N THR A 449 -7.16 -25.89 62.24
CA THR A 449 -6.20 -24.90 62.77
C THR A 449 -6.90 -23.56 63.06
N LEU A 450 -7.77 -23.10 62.15
CA LEU A 450 -8.59 -21.90 62.32
C LEU A 450 -9.64 -22.07 63.43
N ARG A 451 -10.23 -23.26 63.60
CA ARG A 451 -11.10 -23.58 64.75
C ARG A 451 -10.34 -23.55 66.06
N SER A 452 -9.15 -24.15 66.10
CA SER A 452 -8.27 -24.11 67.28
C SER A 452 -7.87 -22.67 67.63
N ALA A 453 -7.53 -21.85 66.64
CA ALA A 453 -7.26 -20.42 66.80
C ALA A 453 -8.51 -19.63 67.24
N LEU A 454 -9.71 -20.00 66.78
CA LEU A 454 -10.96 -19.38 67.20
C LEU A 454 -11.34 -19.73 68.64
N ILE A 455 -11.19 -20.99 69.06
CA ILE A 455 -11.36 -21.43 70.46
C ILE A 455 -10.38 -20.67 71.36
N THR A 456 -9.09 -20.62 70.98
CA THR A 456 -8.08 -19.82 71.69
C THR A 456 -8.44 -18.33 71.77
N ARG A 457 -9.17 -17.80 70.78
CA ARG A 457 -9.67 -16.41 70.76
C ARG A 457 -10.96 -16.23 71.59
N GLU A 458 -11.72 -17.29 71.86
CA GLU A 458 -12.92 -17.25 72.71
C GLU A 458 -12.55 -17.42 74.19
N ASP A 459 -11.61 -18.30 74.51
CA ASP A 459 -10.93 -18.34 75.83
C ASP A 459 -10.27 -17.01 76.19
N ALA A 460 -9.75 -16.29 75.20
CA ALA A 460 -9.20 -14.93 75.36
C ALA A 460 -10.28 -13.84 75.48
N LYS A 461 -11.52 -14.08 75.02
CA LYS A 461 -12.64 -13.13 75.12
C LYS A 461 -13.32 -13.16 76.50
N GLU A 462 -13.45 -14.33 77.14
CA GLU A 462 -14.05 -14.38 78.48
C GLU A 462 -13.25 -13.60 79.52
N LYS A 463 -11.93 -13.46 79.33
CA LYS A 463 -11.02 -12.80 80.27
C LYS A 463 -10.87 -11.28 80.12
N ILE A 464 -11.51 -10.66 79.11
CA ILE A 464 -11.45 -9.19 78.91
C ILE A 464 -12.86 -8.66 78.67
N LYS A 465 -13.62 -8.51 79.77
CA LYS A 465 -14.97 -7.93 79.79
C LYS A 465 -15.08 -6.71 80.71
N GLU A 466 -13.99 -5.96 80.86
CA GLU A 466 -13.92 -4.74 81.66
C GLU A 466 -12.84 -3.76 81.14
N VAL A 467 -13.02 -2.46 81.41
CA VAL A 467 -12.10 -1.32 81.14
C VAL A 467 -11.88 -0.90 79.68
N GLU A 468 -12.76 -0.01 79.20
CA GLU A 468 -12.39 1.12 78.33
C GLU A 468 -11.79 2.29 79.18
N PRO A 469 -11.27 3.39 78.58
CA PRO A 469 -10.28 3.45 77.50
C PRO A 469 -9.16 4.49 77.80
N LYS A 470 -7.95 4.33 77.23
CA LYS A 470 -7.01 5.46 77.05
C LYS A 470 -5.87 5.20 76.07
N GLU A 471 -5.35 6.30 75.52
CA GLU A 471 -4.30 6.33 74.52
C GLU A 471 -2.90 6.06 75.13
N LYS A 472 -2.04 5.28 74.44
CA LYS A 472 -0.89 5.84 73.68
C LYS A 472 0.04 4.80 73.04
N GLN A 473 0.78 5.30 72.05
CA GLN A 473 1.88 4.71 71.27
C GLN A 473 1.51 3.58 70.27
N PRO A 474 2.20 3.50 69.11
CA PRO A 474 1.73 2.72 67.96
C PRO A 474 2.51 1.42 67.75
N ASN A 475 1.79 0.30 67.66
CA ASN A 475 2.35 -0.99 67.26
C ASN A 475 2.93 -0.90 65.81
N PRO A 476 4.18 -1.34 65.55
CA PRO A 476 4.81 -1.25 64.23
C PRO A 476 4.06 -1.98 63.11
N GLN A 477 3.24 -3.00 63.42
CA GLN A 477 2.36 -3.63 62.43
C GLN A 477 1.31 -2.64 61.90
N VAL A 478 0.73 -1.82 62.78
CA VAL A 478 -0.25 -0.78 62.43
C VAL A 478 0.41 0.36 61.64
N ALA A 479 1.67 0.67 61.92
CA ALA A 479 2.45 1.62 61.12
C ALA A 479 2.67 1.11 59.68
N LYS A 480 3.02 -0.18 59.51
CA LYS A 480 3.11 -0.80 58.17
C LYS A 480 1.78 -0.78 57.42
N TYR A 481 0.67 -1.18 58.06
CA TYR A 481 -0.63 -1.18 57.39
C TYR A 481 -1.18 0.23 57.10
N ARG A 482 -0.97 1.21 57.99
CA ARG A 482 -1.30 2.61 57.70
C ARG A 482 -0.45 3.16 56.57
N LYS A 483 0.85 2.86 56.52
CA LYS A 483 1.70 3.26 55.40
C LYS A 483 1.25 2.61 54.09
N ALA A 484 1.01 1.30 54.08
CA ALA A 484 0.52 0.61 52.88
C ALA A 484 -0.83 1.17 52.39
N LEU A 485 -1.75 1.50 53.31
CA LEU A 485 -3.02 2.15 52.97
C LEU A 485 -2.82 3.56 52.40
N GLU A 486 -1.88 4.33 52.93
CA GLU A 486 -1.59 5.69 52.46
C GLU A 486 -0.82 5.70 51.13
N ASP A 487 0.12 4.77 50.94
CA ASP A 487 0.80 4.50 49.66
C ASP A 487 -0.26 4.08 48.60
N GLN A 488 -1.24 3.24 48.97
CA GLN A 488 -2.35 2.83 48.10
C GLN A 488 -3.28 4.02 47.77
N LYS A 489 -3.56 4.93 48.72
CA LYS A 489 -4.32 6.17 48.47
C LYS A 489 -3.56 7.14 47.58
N GLN A 490 -2.25 7.35 47.79
CA GLN A 490 -1.45 8.19 46.89
C GLN A 490 -1.44 7.62 45.48
N LYS A 491 -1.37 6.30 45.34
CA LYS A 491 -1.47 5.61 44.04
C LYS A 491 -2.87 5.77 43.42
N TYR A 492 -3.94 5.68 44.21
CA TYR A 492 -5.31 5.99 43.76
C TYR A 492 -5.43 7.45 43.30
N PHE A 493 -4.90 8.41 44.06
CA PHE A 493 -4.96 9.83 43.74
C PHE A 493 -4.12 10.20 42.50
N GLN A 494 -2.97 9.54 42.29
CA GLN A 494 -2.21 9.65 41.05
C GLN A 494 -2.94 9.03 39.86
N LEU A 495 -3.64 7.89 40.04
CA LEU A 495 -4.50 7.30 39.02
C LEU A 495 -5.69 8.21 38.69
N GLN A 496 -6.33 8.83 39.70
CA GLN A 496 -7.38 9.83 39.52
C GLN A 496 -6.87 11.02 38.69
N ILE A 497 -5.79 11.68 39.10
CA ILE A 497 -5.16 12.79 38.34
C ILE A 497 -4.77 12.37 36.92
N THR A 498 -4.42 11.09 36.70
CA THR A 498 -4.09 10.57 35.37
C THR A 498 -5.36 10.32 34.53
N ALA A 499 -6.45 9.86 35.14
CA ALA A 499 -7.76 9.74 34.51
C ALA A 499 -8.35 11.12 34.17
N ASP A 500 -8.35 12.07 35.10
CA ASP A 500 -8.85 13.44 34.90
C ASP A 500 -8.08 14.14 33.75
N LYS A 501 -6.76 13.94 33.67
CA LYS A 501 -5.93 14.39 32.54
C LYS A 501 -6.24 13.67 31.22
N LYS A 502 -6.62 12.38 31.27
CA LYS A 502 -7.01 11.63 30.08
C LYS A 502 -8.40 12.04 29.59
N ASP A 503 -9.35 12.29 30.48
CA ASP A 503 -10.66 12.86 30.12
C ASP A 503 -10.51 14.27 29.54
N THR A 504 -9.65 15.11 30.12
CA THR A 504 -9.31 16.43 29.54
C THR A 504 -8.71 16.28 28.14
N GLN A 505 -7.81 15.31 27.94
CA GLN A 505 -7.22 15.02 26.62
C GLN A 505 -8.25 14.45 25.63
N ILE A 506 -9.21 13.65 26.09
CA ILE A 506 -10.32 13.12 25.27
C ILE A 506 -11.27 14.26 24.87
N GLN A 507 -11.61 15.17 25.77
CA GLN A 507 -12.44 16.34 25.47
C GLN A 507 -11.77 17.27 24.44
N GLN A 508 -10.46 17.50 24.56
CA GLN A 508 -9.71 18.26 23.55
C GLN A 508 -9.71 17.53 22.20
N LEU A 509 -9.44 16.23 22.17
CA LEU A 509 -9.48 15.44 20.92
C LEU A 509 -10.89 15.38 20.31
N GLN A 510 -11.96 15.42 21.11
CA GLN A 510 -13.34 15.50 20.63
C GLN A 510 -13.65 16.88 20.01
N LEU A 511 -13.12 17.96 20.57
CA LEU A 511 -13.19 19.30 19.97
C LEU A 511 -12.39 19.39 18.68
N ASP A 512 -11.17 18.86 18.66
CA ASP A 512 -10.30 18.84 17.49
C ASP A 512 -10.92 18.01 16.35
N VAL A 513 -11.48 16.82 16.66
CA VAL A 513 -12.27 16.02 15.71
C VAL A 513 -13.46 16.80 15.18
N LYS A 514 -14.22 17.49 16.04
CA LYS A 514 -15.38 18.28 15.61
C LYS A 514 -15.00 19.44 14.68
N HIS A 515 -13.88 20.12 14.94
CA HIS A 515 -13.35 21.15 14.05
C HIS A 515 -12.77 20.59 12.75
N LEU A 516 -12.19 19.38 12.77
CA LEU A 516 -11.73 18.68 11.56
C LEU A 516 -12.91 18.21 10.71
N THR A 517 -13.98 17.66 11.30
CA THR A 517 -15.22 17.32 10.59
C THR A 517 -15.84 18.56 9.95
N GLN A 518 -15.95 19.68 10.67
CA GLN A 518 -16.44 20.94 10.09
C GLN A 518 -15.59 21.39 8.90
N LYS A 519 -14.25 21.30 9.00
CA LYS A 519 -13.35 21.66 7.88
C LYS A 519 -13.44 20.71 6.69
N VAL A 520 -13.74 19.43 6.92
CA VAL A 520 -14.02 18.47 5.83
C VAL A 520 -15.36 18.82 5.17
N GLU A 521 -16.40 19.11 5.95
CA GLU A 521 -17.73 19.49 5.45
C GLU A 521 -17.70 20.83 4.68
N GLU A 522 -16.90 21.80 5.13
CA GLU A 522 -16.60 23.05 4.42
C GLU A 522 -15.82 22.79 3.10
N ALA A 523 -14.80 21.93 3.13
CA ALA A 523 -14.00 21.58 1.96
C ALA A 523 -14.77 20.72 0.94
N GLU A 524 -15.71 19.87 1.39
CA GLU A 524 -16.62 19.11 0.54
C GLU A 524 -17.63 20.04 -0.14
N GLN A 525 -18.17 21.04 0.57
CA GLN A 525 -19.01 22.09 -0.03
C GLN A 525 -18.25 22.95 -1.04
N ASP A 526 -16.97 23.28 -0.78
CA ASP A 526 -16.14 23.99 -1.76
C ASP A 526 -15.75 23.12 -2.96
N ALA A 527 -15.51 21.82 -2.76
CA ALA A 527 -15.31 20.88 -3.84
C ALA A 527 -16.58 20.67 -4.68
N GLU A 528 -17.76 20.64 -4.06
CA GLU A 528 -19.04 20.56 -4.76
C GLU A 528 -19.39 21.87 -5.50
N ARG A 529 -19.09 23.04 -4.92
CA ARG A 529 -19.15 24.34 -5.62
C ARG A 529 -18.24 24.33 -6.85
N ALA A 530 -16.96 24.04 -6.68
CA ALA A 530 -15.99 23.99 -7.78
C ALA A 530 -16.36 22.92 -8.83
N HIS A 531 -16.96 21.79 -8.43
CA HIS A 531 -17.42 20.76 -9.36
C HIS A 531 -18.64 21.22 -10.17
N ASN A 532 -19.61 21.89 -9.54
CA ASN A 532 -20.75 22.48 -10.23
C ASN A 532 -20.34 23.65 -11.14
N GLU A 533 -19.44 24.54 -10.71
CA GLU A 533 -18.83 25.55 -11.58
C GLU A 533 -18.10 24.92 -12.78
N THR A 534 -17.32 23.86 -12.56
CA THR A 534 -16.65 23.10 -13.65
C THR A 534 -17.66 22.43 -14.59
N LYS A 535 -18.79 21.98 -14.08
CA LYS A 535 -19.88 21.34 -14.84
C LYS A 535 -20.67 22.37 -15.65
N ASP A 536 -20.92 23.55 -15.11
CA ASP A 536 -21.61 24.64 -15.80
C ASP A 536 -20.68 25.32 -16.83
N LEU A 537 -19.38 25.43 -16.53
CA LEU A 537 -18.35 25.78 -17.52
C LEU A 537 -18.27 24.75 -18.64
N ARG A 538 -18.25 23.43 -18.34
CA ARG A 538 -18.32 22.38 -19.37
C ARG A 538 -19.59 22.47 -20.20
N THR A 539 -20.74 22.69 -19.57
CA THR A 539 -22.03 22.82 -20.28
C THR A 539 -22.05 24.07 -21.16
N SER A 540 -21.44 25.16 -20.72
CA SER A 540 -21.26 26.38 -21.51
C SER A 540 -20.27 26.19 -22.67
N MET A 541 -19.18 25.43 -22.47
CA MET A 541 -18.22 25.05 -23.51
C MET A 541 -18.78 24.04 -24.54
N ILE A 542 -19.81 23.26 -24.16
CA ILE A 542 -20.51 22.32 -25.06
C ILE A 542 -21.61 23.05 -25.85
N ASN A 543 -22.27 24.04 -25.23
CA ASN A 543 -23.31 24.86 -25.87
C ASN A 543 -22.75 26.04 -26.67
N THR A 544 -21.45 26.34 -26.58
CA THR A 544 -20.77 27.22 -27.54
C THR A 544 -20.31 26.41 -28.73
N SER A 545 -21.00 26.59 -29.86
CA SER A 545 -20.60 26.01 -31.14
C SER A 545 -19.16 26.40 -31.46
N GLN A 546 -18.26 25.41 -31.62
CA GLN A 546 -16.87 25.66 -31.96
C GLN A 546 -16.79 26.48 -33.27
N PRO A 547 -16.02 27.58 -33.32
CA PRO A 547 -15.85 28.33 -34.55
C PRO A 547 -15.20 27.42 -35.59
N THR A 548 -15.84 27.31 -36.75
CA THR A 548 -15.31 26.55 -37.87
C THR A 548 -14.07 27.27 -38.41
N ALA A 549 -13.18 26.58 -39.12
CA ALA A 549 -11.95 27.20 -39.61
C ALA A 549 -12.19 28.45 -40.51
N GLU A 550 -13.38 28.60 -41.11
CA GLU A 550 -13.76 29.79 -41.89
C GLU A 550 -14.23 30.98 -41.03
N ASP A 551 -14.68 30.76 -39.79
CA ASP A 551 -15.07 31.83 -38.85
C ASP A 551 -13.84 32.60 -38.30
N LEU A 552 -12.67 31.95 -38.28
CA LEU A 552 -11.42 32.50 -37.76
C LEU A 552 -10.70 33.47 -38.71
N ILE A 553 -10.98 33.41 -40.02
CA ILE A 553 -10.32 34.25 -41.03
C ILE A 553 -11.37 34.75 -42.04
N PRO A 554 -11.95 35.95 -41.85
CA PRO A 554 -12.99 36.46 -42.73
C PRO A 554 -12.45 36.70 -44.15
N PRO A 555 -13.25 36.58 -45.22
CA PRO A 555 -12.81 36.78 -46.61
C PRO A 555 -12.21 38.17 -46.92
N SER A 556 -12.43 39.16 -46.05
CA SER A 556 -11.78 40.48 -46.10
C SER A 556 -10.27 40.41 -45.79
N ALA A 557 -9.81 39.49 -44.94
CA ALA A 557 -8.40 39.34 -44.55
C ALA A 557 -7.48 38.93 -45.71
N PHE A 558 -8.05 38.43 -46.82
CA PHE A 558 -7.33 38.11 -48.05
C PHE A 558 -7.28 39.28 -49.06
N ARG A 559 -7.81 40.46 -48.71
CA ARG A 559 -7.77 41.67 -49.56
C ARG A 559 -6.69 42.63 -49.09
N CYS A 560 -5.70 42.86 -49.94
CA CYS A 560 -4.71 43.92 -49.78
C CYS A 560 -4.92 44.97 -50.88
N ASN A 561 -5.16 46.23 -50.49
CA ASN A 561 -5.45 47.30 -51.45
C ASN A 561 -4.19 47.81 -52.20
N GLU A 562 -2.99 47.45 -51.73
CA GLU A 562 -1.71 47.80 -52.35
C GLU A 562 -1.34 46.87 -53.51
N PHE A 563 -1.98 45.70 -53.62
CA PHE A 563 -1.75 44.78 -54.73
C PHE A 563 -2.41 45.25 -56.03
N PRO A 564 -1.71 45.22 -57.19
CA PRO A 564 -2.26 45.60 -58.48
C PRO A 564 -3.61 44.91 -58.80
N PRO A 565 -4.55 45.56 -59.51
CA PRO A 565 -5.91 45.05 -59.69
C PRO A 565 -6.02 43.61 -60.22
N ASP A 566 -5.11 43.21 -61.11
CA ASP A 566 -5.02 41.85 -61.64
C ASP A 566 -4.58 40.82 -60.56
N LEU A 567 -3.57 41.13 -59.75
CA LEU A 567 -3.15 40.29 -58.63
C LEU A 567 -4.25 40.19 -57.57
N SER A 568 -4.84 41.33 -57.19
CA SER A 568 -5.98 41.41 -56.26
C SER A 568 -7.19 40.59 -56.74
N SER A 569 -7.50 40.63 -58.04
CA SER A 569 -8.55 39.81 -58.65
C SER A 569 -8.25 38.31 -58.57
N LYS A 570 -6.99 37.91 -58.80
CA LYS A 570 -6.55 36.50 -58.73
C LYS A 570 -6.55 35.96 -57.29
N VAL A 571 -6.14 36.75 -56.30
CA VAL A 571 -6.20 36.39 -54.87
C VAL A 571 -7.65 36.33 -54.38
N ALA A 572 -8.50 37.31 -54.72
CA ALA A 572 -9.91 37.30 -54.33
C ALA A 572 -10.69 36.07 -54.86
N LYS A 573 -10.36 35.57 -56.06
CA LYS A 573 -10.92 34.32 -56.60
C LYS A 573 -10.54 33.07 -55.80
N ILE A 574 -9.41 33.08 -55.09
CA ILE A 574 -8.98 32.00 -54.20
C ILE A 574 -9.67 32.15 -52.83
N ALA A 575 -9.71 33.37 -52.28
CA ALA A 575 -10.35 33.65 -51.00
C ALA A 575 -11.85 33.29 -50.98
N ASN A 576 -12.57 33.63 -52.05
CA ASN A 576 -14.02 33.37 -52.20
C ASN A 576 -14.36 31.90 -52.56
N ASN A 577 -13.38 30.99 -52.61
CA ASN A 577 -13.62 29.59 -52.96
C ASN A 577 -13.92 28.75 -51.70
N HIS A 578 -15.20 28.52 -51.41
CA HIS A 578 -15.70 27.73 -50.28
C HIS A 578 -15.25 26.25 -50.28
N SER A 579 -14.76 25.72 -51.40
CA SER A 579 -14.21 24.35 -51.47
C SER A 579 -12.75 24.24 -51.01
N LEU A 580 -12.10 25.36 -50.65
CA LEU A 580 -10.72 25.38 -50.15
C LEU A 580 -10.69 25.72 -48.66
N GLN A 581 -10.06 24.88 -47.85
CA GLN A 581 -9.82 25.22 -46.44
C GLN A 581 -8.85 26.42 -46.29
N PRO A 582 -8.89 27.17 -45.18
CA PRO A 582 -8.09 28.40 -45.00
C PRO A 582 -6.59 28.22 -45.26
N ALA A 583 -5.97 27.12 -44.81
CA ALA A 583 -4.56 26.84 -45.10
C ALA A 583 -4.29 26.71 -46.62
N SER A 584 -5.21 26.11 -47.38
CA SER A 584 -5.12 26.03 -48.84
C SER A 584 -5.41 27.38 -49.52
N LYS A 585 -6.33 28.19 -48.98
CA LYS A 585 -6.58 29.57 -49.45
C LYS A 585 -5.31 30.43 -49.29
N ILE A 586 -4.65 30.36 -48.13
CA ILE A 586 -3.38 31.04 -47.84
C ILE A 586 -2.28 30.54 -48.79
N GLN A 587 -2.02 29.23 -48.83
CA GLN A 587 -0.91 28.68 -49.62
C GLN A 587 -1.07 28.95 -51.13
N ASN A 588 -2.29 28.88 -51.67
CA ASN A 588 -2.53 29.16 -53.09
C ASN A 588 -2.49 30.67 -53.40
N SER A 589 -2.88 31.53 -52.46
CA SER A 589 -2.69 32.98 -52.58
C SER A 589 -1.19 33.33 -52.67
N TYR A 590 -0.36 32.78 -51.78
CA TYR A 590 1.11 32.96 -51.86
C TYR A 590 1.71 32.41 -53.15
N LYS A 591 1.24 31.27 -53.69
CA LYS A 591 1.68 30.77 -55.01
C LYS A 591 1.35 31.75 -56.14
N VAL A 592 0.18 32.39 -56.12
CA VAL A 592 -0.23 33.40 -57.10
C VAL A 592 0.60 34.68 -56.96
N ILE A 593 0.78 35.19 -55.74
CA ILE A 593 1.61 36.37 -55.45
C ILE A 593 3.05 36.13 -55.93
N ARG A 594 3.64 34.98 -55.56
CA ARG A 594 4.98 34.58 -56.01
C ARG A 594 5.06 34.49 -57.54
N LYS A 595 4.07 33.89 -58.21
CA LYS A 595 4.08 33.79 -59.68
C LYS A 595 3.98 35.16 -60.35
N TYR A 596 3.16 36.06 -59.82
CA TYR A 596 3.00 37.42 -60.35
C TYR A 596 4.30 38.22 -60.24
N PHE A 597 4.90 38.28 -59.04
CA PHE A 597 6.16 39.02 -58.86
C PHE A 597 7.35 38.35 -59.55
N MET A 598 7.41 37.02 -59.64
CA MET A 598 8.42 36.33 -60.45
C MET A 598 8.30 36.70 -61.93
N GLN A 599 7.08 36.76 -62.48
CA GLN A 599 6.85 37.20 -63.86
C GLN A 599 7.26 38.67 -64.07
N GLN A 600 6.97 39.57 -63.12
CA GLN A 600 7.41 40.96 -63.19
C GLN A 600 8.95 41.09 -63.13
N VAL A 601 9.62 40.28 -62.31
CA VAL A 601 11.10 40.21 -62.26
C VAL A 601 11.64 39.72 -63.60
N THR A 602 11.17 38.58 -64.13
CA THR A 602 11.60 38.08 -65.45
C THR A 602 11.33 39.07 -66.58
N MET A 603 10.20 39.79 -66.57
CA MET A 603 9.93 40.82 -67.59
C MET A 603 10.86 42.03 -67.48
N ARG A 604 11.20 42.47 -66.26
CA ARG A 604 12.20 43.52 -66.02
C ARG A 604 13.59 43.06 -66.48
N ASP A 605 13.97 41.84 -66.12
CA ASP A 605 15.31 41.31 -66.38
C ASP A 605 15.51 41.08 -67.87
N ASN A 606 14.51 40.54 -68.59
CA ASN A 606 14.52 40.46 -70.05
C ASN A 606 14.65 41.84 -70.72
N ALA A 607 13.92 42.86 -70.24
CA ALA A 607 14.00 44.21 -70.79
C ALA A 607 15.33 44.91 -70.48
N LEU A 608 15.97 44.54 -69.36
CA LEU A 608 17.31 44.96 -68.99
C LEU A 608 18.36 44.29 -69.90
N ASP A 609 18.26 42.99 -70.14
CA ASP A 609 19.11 42.25 -71.08
C ASP A 609 18.97 42.79 -72.52
N GLU A 610 17.75 43.11 -72.95
CA GLU A 610 17.46 43.74 -74.25
C GLU A 610 18.12 45.13 -74.34
N ALA A 611 17.96 45.97 -73.32
CA ALA A 611 18.63 47.28 -73.24
C ALA A 611 20.17 47.17 -73.15
N TYR A 612 20.73 46.15 -72.51
CA TYR A 612 22.17 45.88 -72.52
C TYR A 612 22.66 45.46 -73.92
N SER A 613 21.90 44.63 -74.62
CA SER A 613 22.17 44.21 -76.00
C SER A 613 22.12 45.39 -76.98
N GLU A 614 21.12 46.27 -76.85
CA GLU A 614 21.04 47.52 -77.63
C GLU A 614 22.23 48.45 -77.33
N ASN A 615 22.53 48.70 -76.06
CA ASN A 615 23.68 49.54 -75.67
C ASN A 615 25.01 48.96 -76.17
N GLN A 616 25.20 47.64 -76.14
CA GLN A 616 26.41 47.01 -76.66
C GLN A 616 26.47 47.05 -78.20
N THR A 617 25.33 46.95 -78.88
CA THR A 617 25.23 47.15 -80.34
C THR A 617 25.57 48.59 -80.73
N ILE A 618 25.04 49.59 -80.01
CA ILE A 618 25.36 51.01 -80.20
C ILE A 618 26.84 51.27 -79.91
N SER A 619 27.38 50.75 -78.81
CA SER A 619 28.80 50.89 -78.45
C SER A 619 29.72 50.32 -79.53
N ASN A 620 29.41 49.13 -80.06
CA ASN A 620 30.14 48.54 -81.19
C ASN A 620 30.05 49.40 -82.47
N ALA A 621 28.86 49.93 -82.79
CA ALA A 621 28.67 50.78 -83.97
C ALA A 621 29.39 52.13 -83.87
N VAL A 622 29.37 52.79 -82.70
CA VAL A 622 30.11 54.04 -82.46
C VAL A 622 31.62 53.78 -82.42
N ASN A 623 32.07 52.65 -81.85
CA ASN A 623 33.47 52.24 -81.91
C ASN A 623 33.95 52.04 -83.36
N GLN A 624 33.16 51.37 -84.20
CA GLN A 624 33.46 51.20 -85.62
C GLN A 624 33.53 52.55 -86.35
N PHE A 625 32.53 53.43 -86.14
CA PHE A 625 32.52 54.78 -86.70
C PHE A 625 33.75 55.61 -86.29
N LEU A 626 34.17 55.55 -85.02
CA LEU A 626 35.35 56.27 -84.55
C LEU A 626 36.64 55.74 -85.19
N VAL A 627 36.78 54.42 -85.34
CA VAL A 627 37.90 53.81 -86.06
C VAL A 627 37.92 54.23 -87.53
N ASP A 628 36.79 54.13 -88.24
CA ASP A 628 36.71 54.50 -89.66
C ASP A 628 36.95 56.00 -89.89
N ALA A 629 36.40 56.86 -89.03
CA ALA A 629 36.56 58.31 -89.14
C ALA A 629 37.97 58.80 -88.77
N SER A 630 38.66 58.13 -87.83
CA SER A 630 40.04 58.47 -87.46
C SER A 630 41.07 58.01 -88.50
N ILE A 631 40.87 56.82 -89.08
CA ILE A 631 41.63 56.39 -90.27
C ILE A 631 41.43 57.42 -91.40
N ALA A 632 40.20 57.84 -91.69
CA ALA A 632 39.90 58.79 -92.76
C ALA A 632 40.42 60.23 -92.52
N LEU A 633 40.93 60.56 -91.33
CA LEU A 633 41.40 61.91 -90.97
C LEU A 633 42.91 61.98 -90.63
N ASP A 634 43.51 60.89 -90.14
CA ASP A 634 44.91 60.86 -89.70
C ASP A 634 45.61 59.49 -89.91
N ASP A 635 45.02 58.59 -90.71
CA ASP A 635 45.52 57.23 -91.00
C ASP A 635 45.78 56.34 -89.74
N GLN A 636 45.25 56.71 -88.57
CA GLN A 636 45.42 55.98 -87.30
C GLN A 636 44.07 55.61 -86.66
N PRO A 637 43.85 54.34 -86.25
CA PRO A 637 42.57 53.91 -85.68
C PRO A 637 42.43 54.28 -84.19
N VAL A 638 41.48 55.15 -83.88
CA VAL A 638 41.08 55.53 -82.51
C VAL A 638 39.86 54.72 -82.09
N THR A 639 39.98 53.91 -81.03
CA THR A 639 38.81 53.18 -80.49
C THR A 639 37.94 54.07 -79.60
N PHE A 640 36.71 53.62 -79.31
CA PHE A 640 35.80 54.27 -78.38
C PHE A 640 36.44 54.48 -76.99
N LYS A 641 37.30 53.55 -76.55
CA LYS A 641 38.03 53.71 -75.28
C LYS A 641 39.05 54.84 -75.37
N ASP A 642 39.84 54.86 -76.44
CA ASP A 642 40.93 55.83 -76.60
C ASP A 642 40.42 57.26 -76.79
N PHE A 643 39.31 57.41 -77.51
CA PHE A 643 38.58 58.66 -77.70
C PHE A 643 38.29 59.38 -76.38
N PHE A 644 37.85 58.66 -75.35
CA PHE A 644 37.56 59.20 -74.02
C PHE A 644 38.72 59.14 -73.03
N SER A 645 39.60 58.12 -73.08
CA SER A 645 40.64 57.92 -72.04
C SER A 645 42.02 58.49 -72.40
N GLN A 646 42.29 58.78 -73.67
CA GLN A 646 43.61 59.26 -74.13
C GLN A 646 43.56 60.69 -74.70
N ASN A 647 42.45 61.43 -74.52
CA ASN A 647 42.16 62.72 -75.18
C ASN A 647 42.12 62.69 -76.73
N ALA A 648 42.22 61.51 -77.38
CA ALA A 648 42.26 61.40 -78.83
C ALA A 648 41.03 62.03 -79.55
N GLY A 649 39.87 62.12 -78.87
CA GLY A 649 38.71 62.85 -79.38
C GLY A 649 38.91 64.37 -79.52
N LYS A 650 39.81 64.97 -78.73
CA LYS A 650 40.24 66.37 -78.92
C LYS A 650 41.23 66.49 -80.07
N ASP A 651 42.20 65.59 -80.14
CA ASP A 651 43.25 65.65 -81.18
C ASP A 651 42.64 65.49 -82.58
N LEU A 652 41.63 64.62 -82.73
CA LEU A 652 40.81 64.49 -83.94
C LEU A 652 40.09 65.79 -84.32
N VAL A 653 39.55 66.52 -83.34
CA VAL A 653 38.85 67.80 -83.54
C VAL A 653 39.83 68.94 -83.89
N ASP A 654 41.01 68.97 -83.27
CA ASP A 654 42.05 69.94 -83.58
C ASP A 654 42.64 69.67 -84.99
N LYS A 655 42.76 68.40 -85.41
CA LYS A 655 43.14 68.02 -86.79
C LYS A 655 42.11 68.51 -87.83
N VAL A 656 40.82 68.34 -87.56
CA VAL A 656 39.73 68.85 -88.43
C VAL A 656 39.73 70.38 -88.50
N GLN A 657 40.05 71.08 -87.41
CA GLN A 657 40.25 72.53 -87.43
C GLN A 657 41.46 72.94 -88.28
N GLN A 658 42.58 72.21 -88.20
CA GLN A 658 43.76 72.47 -89.01
C GLN A 658 43.49 72.28 -90.51
N LEU A 659 42.89 71.14 -90.91
CA LEU A 659 42.50 70.90 -92.31
C LEU A 659 41.58 72.00 -92.87
N ARG A 660 40.68 72.55 -92.03
CA ARG A 660 39.82 73.68 -92.41
C ARG A 660 40.60 74.98 -92.57
N ALA A 661 41.59 75.24 -91.72
CA ALA A 661 42.47 76.41 -91.83
C ALA A 661 43.34 76.34 -93.08
N ASP A 662 43.97 75.20 -93.35
CA ASP A 662 44.85 74.99 -94.51
C ASP A 662 44.08 75.13 -95.84
N ASN A 663 42.86 74.60 -95.92
CA ASN A 663 41.97 74.82 -97.07
C ASN A 663 41.60 76.30 -97.27
N SER A 664 41.35 77.04 -96.17
CA SER A 664 41.12 78.49 -96.24
C SER A 664 42.36 79.27 -96.70
N ASN A 665 43.56 78.83 -96.32
CA ASN A 665 44.83 79.43 -96.76
C ASN A 665 45.07 79.21 -98.26
N LEU A 666 44.87 77.97 -98.74
CA LEU A 666 44.96 77.63 -100.17
C LEU A 666 43.97 78.42 -101.03
N HIS A 667 42.75 78.66 -100.53
CA HIS A 667 41.78 79.51 -101.23
C HIS A 667 42.23 80.97 -101.30
N HIS A 668 42.88 81.50 -100.26
CA HIS A 668 43.41 82.86 -100.25
C HIS A 668 44.57 83.05 -101.22
N GLU A 669 45.50 82.09 -101.27
CA GLU A 669 46.63 82.08 -102.21
C GLU A 669 46.15 82.05 -103.68
N ASN A 670 45.11 81.27 -103.97
CA ASN A 670 44.50 81.18 -105.30
C ASN A 670 43.90 82.53 -105.76
N GLU A 671 43.24 83.27 -104.86
CA GLU A 671 42.76 84.64 -105.15
C GLU A 671 43.91 85.64 -105.30
N LEU A 672 45.00 85.50 -104.55
CA LEU A 672 46.17 86.37 -104.69
C LEU A 672 46.77 86.27 -106.11
N MET A 673 46.95 85.06 -106.62
CA MET A 673 47.49 84.83 -107.97
C MET A 673 46.62 85.44 -109.10
N LYS A 674 45.29 85.40 -108.96
CA LYS A 674 44.37 86.03 -109.93
C LYS A 674 44.55 87.55 -109.99
N ASN A 675 44.78 88.18 -108.84
CA ASN A 675 44.95 89.63 -108.76
C ASN A 675 46.26 90.11 -109.38
N THR A 676 47.38 89.39 -109.17
CA THR A 676 48.68 89.72 -109.78
C THR A 676 48.64 89.69 -111.32
N LEU A 677 47.90 88.76 -111.91
CA LEU A 677 47.71 88.68 -113.37
C LEU A 677 46.95 89.88 -113.96
N SER A 678 46.11 90.55 -113.17
CA SER A 678 45.39 91.75 -113.63
C SER A 678 46.30 92.99 -113.68
N GLN A 679 47.15 93.19 -112.67
CA GLN A 679 48.02 94.37 -112.57
C GLN A 679 49.07 94.44 -113.69
N LEU A 680 49.58 93.30 -114.14
CA LEU A 680 50.51 93.19 -115.28
C LEU A 680 49.93 93.69 -116.62
N ARG A 681 48.61 93.90 -116.71
CA ARG A 681 47.91 94.31 -117.94
C ARG A 681 47.87 95.84 -118.14
N GLU A 682 48.04 96.62 -117.09
CA GLU A 682 47.79 98.09 -117.13
C GLU A 682 49.06 98.93 -117.35
N THR A 683 50.26 98.37 -117.17
CA THR A 683 51.49 99.16 -116.97
C THR A 683 52.20 99.66 -118.24
N PHE A 684 51.64 99.47 -119.44
CA PHE A 684 52.41 99.48 -120.71
C PHE A 684 52.09 100.60 -121.74
N VAL A 685 51.55 101.77 -121.33
CA VAL A 685 51.12 102.83 -122.28
C VAL A 685 51.61 104.25 -121.92
N GLU A 686 52.51 104.78 -122.78
CA GLU A 686 52.75 106.20 -123.19
C GLU A 686 53.21 107.32 -122.20
N ILE A 687 54.32 108.04 -122.53
CA ILE A 687 54.72 109.39 -122.03
C ILE A 687 55.54 110.20 -123.08
N GLY A 688 55.33 111.54 -123.18
CA GLY A 688 56.15 112.58 -123.86
C GLY A 688 55.30 113.76 -124.38
N ASP A 689 55.77 114.90 -124.94
CA ASP A 689 56.97 115.78 -124.86
C ASP A 689 56.64 117.08 -125.68
N GLY A 690 57.26 118.28 -125.70
CA GLY A 690 58.44 118.89 -125.04
C GLY A 690 58.76 120.30 -125.62
N GLN A 691 59.91 120.90 -125.24
CA GLN A 691 60.55 122.12 -125.83
C GLN A 691 59.77 123.47 -125.66
N ASP A 692 60.25 124.69 -125.96
CA ASP A 692 61.46 125.25 -126.63
C ASP A 692 62.07 126.44 -125.81
N PRO A 693 63.40 126.70 -125.86
CA PRO A 693 64.06 127.64 -124.95
C PRO A 693 64.15 129.12 -125.38
N THR A 694 63.55 129.59 -126.48
CA THR A 694 63.54 131.05 -126.75
C THR A 694 62.64 131.79 -125.76
N SER A 695 61.55 131.13 -125.34
CA SER A 695 60.76 131.56 -124.18
C SER A 695 61.61 131.59 -122.90
N HIS A 696 62.66 130.76 -122.79
CA HIS A 696 63.47 130.62 -121.58
C HIS A 696 64.20 131.90 -121.16
N ILE A 697 64.50 132.85 -122.07
CA ILE A 697 65.20 134.09 -121.71
C ILE A 697 64.24 135.12 -121.09
N LEU A 698 63.02 135.23 -121.62
CA LEU A 698 61.95 135.98 -120.94
C LEU A 698 61.55 135.28 -119.63
N GLN A 699 61.38 133.96 -119.65
CA GLN A 699 61.22 133.16 -118.44
C GLN A 699 62.40 133.32 -117.48
N ILE A 700 63.64 133.61 -117.90
CA ILE A 700 64.77 133.83 -116.97
C ILE A 700 64.62 135.16 -116.24
N ARG A 701 64.13 136.21 -116.92
CA ARG A 701 63.79 137.47 -116.24
C ARG A 701 62.56 137.29 -115.34
N ASP A 702 61.50 136.70 -115.86
CA ASP A 702 60.30 136.42 -115.06
C ASP A 702 60.64 135.48 -113.89
N ARG A 703 61.54 134.51 -114.06
CA ARG A 703 62.13 133.69 -112.98
C ARG A 703 63.04 134.47 -112.05
N LEU A 704 63.62 135.60 -112.41
CA LEU A 704 64.38 136.44 -111.47
C LEU A 704 63.42 137.25 -110.59
N ASP A 705 62.46 137.94 -111.21
CA ASP A 705 61.40 138.66 -110.48
C ASP A 705 60.54 137.68 -109.65
N GLN A 706 60.27 136.47 -110.17
CA GLN A 706 59.60 135.37 -109.48
C GLN A 706 60.52 134.68 -108.45
N THR A 707 61.83 134.52 -108.65
CA THR A 707 62.70 133.97 -107.59
C THR A 707 62.91 134.95 -106.46
N GLU A 708 62.80 136.27 -106.66
CA GLU A 708 62.74 137.19 -105.52
C GLU A 708 61.42 137.01 -104.74
N GLN A 709 60.28 136.95 -105.43
CA GLN A 709 58.98 136.66 -104.78
C GLN A 709 58.96 135.28 -104.11
N GLU A 710 59.55 134.26 -104.72
CA GLU A 710 59.72 132.92 -104.16
C GLU A 710 60.74 132.89 -103.03
N LEU A 711 61.78 133.73 -103.03
CA LEU A 711 62.72 133.85 -101.90
C LEU A 711 62.06 134.53 -100.70
N GLN A 712 61.20 135.52 -100.94
CA GLN A 712 60.34 136.09 -99.89
C GLN A 712 59.29 135.08 -99.41
N ALA A 713 58.64 134.34 -100.31
CA ALA A 713 57.70 133.28 -99.98
C ALA A 713 58.38 132.10 -99.26
N THR A 714 59.63 131.79 -99.62
CA THR A 714 60.46 130.75 -98.98
C THR A 714 60.96 131.23 -97.63
N SER A 715 61.26 132.52 -97.44
CA SER A 715 61.51 133.11 -96.12
C SER A 715 60.28 133.13 -95.22
N LYS A 716 59.07 133.20 -95.79
CA LYS A 716 57.79 133.03 -95.07
C LYS A 716 57.54 131.54 -94.75
N LYS A 717 57.72 130.63 -95.73
CA LYS A 717 57.64 129.17 -95.54
C LYS A 717 58.66 128.66 -94.52
N MET A 718 59.90 129.13 -94.55
CA MET A 718 60.96 128.77 -93.59
C MET A 718 60.61 129.20 -92.16
N ARG A 719 60.02 130.39 -91.98
CA ARG A 719 59.45 130.79 -90.68
C ARG A 719 58.27 129.91 -90.26
N SER A 720 57.40 129.51 -91.20
CA SER A 720 56.33 128.55 -90.94
C SER A 720 56.86 127.17 -90.53
N TYR A 721 57.78 126.58 -91.31
CA TYR A 721 58.42 125.30 -91.02
C TYR A 721 59.19 125.32 -89.70
N LYS A 722 59.90 126.41 -89.35
CA LYS A 722 60.57 126.55 -88.05
C LYS A 722 59.58 126.59 -86.88
N SER A 723 58.36 127.10 -87.11
CA SER A 723 57.26 127.05 -86.14
C SER A 723 56.61 125.65 -86.06
N GLN A 724 56.38 125.00 -87.21
CA GLN A 724 55.84 123.65 -87.29
C GLN A 724 56.79 122.60 -86.69
N LEU A 725 58.09 122.69 -86.99
CA LEU A 725 59.14 121.85 -86.41
C LEU A 725 59.14 121.98 -84.89
N LYS A 726 59.16 123.21 -84.36
CA LYS A 726 59.11 123.44 -82.90
C LYS A 726 57.84 122.89 -82.24
N LYS A 727 56.68 122.95 -82.91
CA LYS A 727 55.45 122.27 -82.46
C LYS A 727 55.57 120.75 -82.50
N CYS A 728 56.17 120.20 -83.55
CA CYS A 728 56.38 118.76 -83.72
C CYS A 728 57.36 118.21 -82.66
N GLU A 729 58.47 118.91 -82.40
CA GLU A 729 59.40 118.63 -81.29
C GLU A 729 58.71 118.64 -79.93
N GLN A 730 57.84 119.63 -79.67
CA GLN A 730 57.07 119.70 -78.43
C GLN A 730 56.05 118.56 -78.30
N GLN A 731 55.36 118.20 -79.39
CA GLN A 731 54.42 117.08 -79.38
C GLN A 731 55.14 115.73 -79.26
N ALA A 732 56.28 115.54 -79.94
CA ALA A 732 57.11 114.35 -79.83
C ALA A 732 57.61 114.14 -78.39
N LYS A 733 58.11 115.19 -77.72
CA LYS A 733 58.50 115.13 -76.31
C LYS A 733 57.32 114.83 -75.37
N LYS A 734 56.13 115.37 -75.66
CA LYS A 734 54.93 115.03 -74.89
C LYS A 734 54.55 113.55 -75.07
N ASN A 735 54.56 113.05 -76.30
CA ASN A 735 54.30 111.63 -76.59
C ASN A 735 55.36 110.73 -75.93
N GLU A 736 56.64 111.11 -75.95
CA GLU A 736 57.74 110.39 -75.29
C GLU A 736 57.52 110.29 -73.77
N GLN A 737 57.09 111.38 -73.13
CA GLN A 737 56.74 111.38 -71.70
C GLN A 737 55.51 110.52 -71.40
N GLN A 738 54.48 110.55 -72.25
CA GLN A 738 53.28 109.72 -72.08
C GLN A 738 53.58 108.23 -72.28
N LEU A 739 54.41 107.88 -73.26
CA LEU A 739 54.86 106.50 -73.48
C LEU A 739 55.76 106.00 -72.35
N LYS A 740 56.62 106.85 -71.79
CA LYS A 740 57.42 106.50 -70.60
C LYS A 740 56.55 106.21 -69.38
N SER A 741 55.56 107.07 -69.09
CA SER A 741 54.57 106.78 -68.03
C SER A 741 53.91 105.43 -68.26
N ALA A 742 53.29 105.22 -69.43
CA ALA A 742 52.59 103.97 -69.73
C ALA A 742 53.49 102.72 -69.66
N ILE A 743 54.77 102.84 -70.02
CA ILE A 743 55.75 101.76 -69.87
C ILE A 743 56.07 101.45 -68.40
N ASP A 744 56.16 102.47 -67.55
CA ASP A 744 56.43 102.29 -66.12
C ASP A 744 55.17 101.83 -65.36
N ASP A 745 53.99 102.33 -65.73
CA ASP A 745 52.67 101.86 -65.27
C ASP A 745 52.49 100.36 -65.59
N LEU A 746 52.75 99.95 -66.85
CA LEU A 746 52.65 98.54 -67.28
C LEU A 746 53.71 97.62 -66.64
N LYS A 747 54.91 98.13 -66.30
CA LYS A 747 55.89 97.36 -65.52
C LYS A 747 55.35 97.08 -64.12
N GLN A 748 54.80 98.10 -63.46
CA GLN A 748 54.27 97.97 -62.11
C GLN A 748 53.08 97.01 -62.07
N GLU A 749 52.17 97.08 -63.06
CA GLU A 749 51.08 96.11 -63.22
C GLU A 749 51.63 94.68 -63.38
N ASN A 750 52.57 94.47 -64.30
CA ASN A 750 53.16 93.14 -64.57
C ASN A 750 53.93 92.59 -63.36
N GLU A 751 54.61 93.44 -62.59
CA GLU A 751 55.25 93.06 -61.32
C GLU A 751 54.21 92.61 -60.27
N THR A 752 53.09 93.33 -60.13
CA THR A 752 52.02 92.90 -59.21
C THR A 752 51.32 91.61 -59.66
N LEU A 753 51.14 91.41 -60.97
CA LEU A 753 50.59 90.17 -61.53
C LEU A 753 51.53 88.98 -61.31
N SER A 754 52.84 89.17 -61.47
CA SER A 754 53.86 88.15 -61.19
C SER A 754 53.89 87.77 -59.69
N GLN A 755 53.83 88.76 -58.80
CA GLN A 755 53.73 88.51 -57.34
C GLN A 755 52.44 87.77 -56.98
N HIS A 756 51.30 88.12 -57.60
CA HIS A 756 50.03 87.42 -57.38
C HIS A 756 50.09 85.98 -57.91
N GLN A 757 50.63 85.76 -59.10
CA GLN A 757 50.81 84.44 -59.70
C GLN A 757 51.64 83.51 -58.80
N GLU A 758 52.77 83.99 -58.28
CA GLU A 758 53.62 83.18 -57.40
C GLU A 758 52.93 82.91 -56.04
N THR A 759 52.16 83.87 -55.52
CA THR A 759 51.34 83.68 -54.31
C THR A 759 50.26 82.61 -54.51
N THR A 760 49.51 82.66 -55.61
CA THR A 760 48.48 81.66 -55.95
C THR A 760 49.10 80.29 -56.20
N LYS A 761 50.28 80.24 -56.83
CA LYS A 761 51.05 79.01 -57.05
C LYS A 761 51.49 78.35 -55.74
N GLN A 762 51.96 79.14 -54.77
CA GLN A 762 52.28 78.64 -53.43
C GLN A 762 51.03 78.10 -52.73
N GLN A 763 49.92 78.86 -52.70
CA GLN A 763 48.65 78.40 -52.11
C GLN A 763 48.13 77.10 -52.74
N LEU A 764 48.28 76.93 -54.06
CA LEU A 764 47.89 75.71 -54.77
C LEU A 764 48.81 74.52 -54.43
N GLN A 765 50.08 74.75 -54.13
CA GLN A 765 51.01 73.74 -53.64
C GLN A 765 50.69 73.35 -52.18
N ASP A 766 50.39 74.32 -51.32
CA ASP A 766 50.01 74.10 -49.92
C ASP A 766 48.69 73.31 -49.83
N LEU A 767 47.66 73.69 -50.60
CA LEU A 767 46.39 72.96 -50.69
C LEU A 767 46.51 71.54 -51.24
N LYS A 768 47.53 71.26 -52.07
CA LYS A 768 47.85 69.89 -52.52
C LYS A 768 48.50 69.07 -51.42
N ALA A 769 49.40 69.66 -50.63
CA ALA A 769 49.99 68.99 -49.46
C ALA A 769 48.94 68.71 -48.37
N GLU A 770 48.04 69.66 -48.12
CA GLU A 770 46.88 69.50 -47.23
C GLU A 770 45.97 68.35 -47.70
N ASN A 771 45.62 68.31 -48.99
CA ASN A 771 44.84 67.20 -49.57
C ASN A 771 45.54 65.84 -49.43
N GLN A 772 46.85 65.78 -49.67
CA GLN A 772 47.61 64.54 -49.50
C GLN A 772 47.62 64.08 -48.04
N ARG A 773 47.82 65.00 -47.07
CA ARG A 773 47.72 64.65 -45.64
C ARG A 773 46.33 64.13 -45.30
N LEU A 774 45.27 64.86 -45.67
CA LEU A 774 43.88 64.47 -45.40
C LEU A 774 43.49 63.14 -46.07
N THR A 775 44.07 62.81 -47.23
CA THR A 775 43.84 61.52 -47.91
C THR A 775 44.46 60.36 -47.12
N VAL A 776 45.68 60.54 -46.59
CA VAL A 776 46.32 59.54 -45.72
C VAL A 776 45.59 59.41 -44.38
N GLU A 777 45.28 60.55 -43.75
CA GLU A 777 44.55 60.63 -42.47
C GLU A 777 43.16 59.95 -42.57
N LEU A 778 42.45 60.13 -43.68
CA LEU A 778 41.18 59.44 -43.96
C LEU A 778 41.37 57.95 -44.24
N SER A 779 42.47 57.54 -44.88
CA SER A 779 42.82 56.12 -45.07
C SER A 779 43.09 55.42 -43.73
N ASP A 780 43.86 56.06 -42.84
CA ASP A 780 44.19 55.52 -41.52
C ASP A 780 42.93 55.42 -40.62
N VAL A 781 42.05 56.42 -40.66
CA VAL A 781 40.74 56.39 -39.99
C VAL A 781 39.82 55.30 -40.57
N THR A 782 39.88 55.05 -41.89
CA THR A 782 39.08 53.99 -42.53
C THR A 782 39.56 52.60 -42.12
N HIS A 783 40.88 52.38 -42.11
CA HIS A 783 41.49 51.10 -41.73
C HIS A 783 41.30 50.80 -40.23
N THR A 784 41.53 51.78 -39.35
CA THR A 784 41.31 51.60 -37.90
C THR A 784 39.83 51.39 -37.55
N ARG A 785 38.89 51.97 -38.31
CA ARG A 785 37.46 51.62 -38.22
C ARG A 785 37.21 50.17 -38.62
N GLU A 786 37.81 49.69 -39.70
CA GLU A 786 37.64 48.31 -40.18
C GLU A 786 38.23 47.27 -39.22
N ASP A 787 39.38 47.55 -38.60
CA ASP A 787 39.96 46.73 -37.54
C ASP A 787 39.06 46.67 -36.29
N LEU A 788 38.48 47.80 -35.89
CA LEU A 788 37.53 47.88 -34.77
C LEU A 788 36.21 47.16 -35.10
N GLU A 789 35.69 47.32 -36.31
CA GLU A 789 34.46 46.65 -36.77
C GLU A 789 34.66 45.13 -36.83
N SER A 790 35.79 44.66 -37.36
CA SER A 790 36.20 43.25 -37.33
C SER A 790 36.34 42.71 -35.90
N THR A 791 36.96 43.49 -34.99
CA THR A 791 37.11 43.11 -33.58
C THR A 791 35.74 43.00 -32.88
N ILE A 792 34.83 43.95 -33.12
CA ILE A 792 33.47 43.96 -32.55
C ILE A 792 32.63 42.80 -33.10
N ILE A 793 32.77 42.45 -34.39
CA ILE A 793 32.11 41.28 -34.98
C ILE A 793 32.63 40.01 -34.31
N GLN A 794 33.97 39.86 -34.18
CA GLN A 794 34.57 38.69 -33.56
C GLN A 794 34.17 38.54 -32.08
N ASP A 795 34.21 39.61 -31.28
CA ASP A 795 33.80 39.59 -29.87
C ASP A 795 32.30 39.27 -29.69
N HIS A 796 31.44 39.68 -30.64
CA HIS A 796 30.02 39.31 -30.62
C HIS A 796 29.81 37.84 -31.00
N ASP A 797 30.47 37.33 -32.04
CA ASP A 797 30.39 35.90 -32.40
C ASP A 797 30.92 35.00 -31.27
N ASP A 798 32.02 35.39 -30.62
CA ASP A 798 32.59 34.68 -29.47
C ASP A 798 31.62 34.68 -28.26
N GLN A 799 30.88 35.77 -28.04
CA GLN A 799 29.82 35.85 -27.01
C GLN A 799 28.59 35.01 -27.37
N ILE A 800 28.13 35.07 -28.62
CA ILE A 800 27.00 34.28 -29.13
C ILE A 800 27.33 32.79 -29.04
N GLN A 801 28.55 32.38 -29.40
CA GLN A 801 29.01 31.00 -29.30
C GLN A 801 29.06 30.53 -27.83
N LYS A 802 29.62 31.31 -26.91
CA LYS A 802 29.64 31.00 -25.47
C LYS A 802 28.23 30.86 -24.89
N ALA A 803 27.33 31.80 -25.21
CA ALA A 803 25.93 31.73 -24.78
C ALA A 803 25.21 30.51 -25.37
N THR A 804 25.42 30.19 -26.64
CA THR A 804 24.85 29.02 -27.30
C THR A 804 25.32 27.72 -26.65
N SER A 805 26.62 27.58 -26.36
CA SER A 805 27.16 26.42 -25.65
C SER A 805 26.58 26.27 -24.24
N GLN A 806 26.46 27.36 -23.47
CA GLN A 806 25.83 27.33 -22.15
C GLN A 806 24.36 26.90 -22.20
N PHE A 807 23.60 27.37 -23.20
CA PHE A 807 22.21 26.92 -23.39
C PHE A 807 22.13 25.47 -23.85
N GLU A 808 23.04 24.97 -24.71
CA GLU A 808 23.09 23.54 -25.04
C GLU A 808 23.43 22.67 -23.82
N GLU A 809 24.36 23.08 -22.97
CA GLU A 809 24.67 22.38 -21.71
C GLU A 809 23.48 22.36 -20.75
N GLN A 810 22.79 23.49 -20.56
CA GLN A 810 21.55 23.54 -19.77
C GLN A 810 20.45 22.64 -20.37
N VAL A 811 20.23 22.71 -21.68
CA VAL A 811 19.23 21.86 -22.37
C VAL A 811 19.58 20.38 -22.25
N ASN A 812 20.86 20.00 -22.33
CA ASN A 812 21.29 18.61 -22.18
C ASN A 812 21.24 18.14 -20.72
N SER A 813 21.52 19.02 -19.75
CA SER A 813 21.29 18.80 -18.32
C SER A 813 19.81 18.54 -18.02
N LEU A 814 18.91 19.40 -18.48
CA LEU A 814 17.46 19.27 -18.32
C LEU A 814 16.92 18.02 -19.03
N LYS A 815 17.39 17.70 -20.24
CA LYS A 815 17.07 16.41 -20.93
C LYS A 815 17.53 15.20 -20.11
N LYS A 816 18.67 15.26 -19.43
CA LYS A 816 19.17 14.19 -18.57
C LYS A 816 18.32 14.04 -17.30
N GLN A 817 18.00 15.15 -16.64
CA GLN A 817 17.11 15.17 -15.47
C GLN A 817 15.71 14.63 -15.83
N LEU A 818 15.13 15.04 -16.95
CA LEU A 818 13.83 14.56 -17.43
C LEU A 818 13.84 13.05 -17.72
N ARG A 819 14.94 12.52 -18.29
CA ARG A 819 15.13 11.08 -18.48
C ARG A 819 15.24 10.32 -17.15
N GLN A 820 15.92 10.90 -16.15
CA GLN A 820 16.04 10.31 -14.81
C GLN A 820 14.69 10.32 -14.08
N GLN A 821 13.97 11.44 -14.08
CA GLN A 821 12.63 11.53 -13.50
C GLN A 821 11.64 10.58 -14.17
N LYS A 822 11.71 10.44 -15.51
CA LYS A 822 10.91 9.42 -16.19
C LYS A 822 11.29 8.00 -15.77
N ALA A 823 12.57 7.65 -15.70
CA ALA A 823 12.98 6.33 -15.24
C ALA A 823 12.44 6.01 -13.83
N THR A 824 12.51 6.96 -12.89
CA THR A 824 11.94 6.80 -11.54
C THR A 824 10.41 6.77 -11.54
N TYR A 825 9.74 7.42 -12.49
CA TYR A 825 8.27 7.32 -12.65
C TYR A 825 7.88 5.94 -13.17
N ASP A 826 8.52 5.47 -14.24
CA ASP A 826 8.30 4.15 -14.83
C ASP A 826 8.62 3.03 -13.79
N GLU A 827 9.55 3.25 -12.86
CA GLU A 827 9.87 2.35 -11.74
C GLU A 827 8.78 2.38 -10.65
N LEU A 828 8.39 3.58 -10.18
CA LEU A 828 7.34 3.74 -9.16
C LEU A 828 5.95 3.26 -9.65
N GLU A 829 5.66 3.37 -10.96
CA GLU A 829 4.45 2.83 -11.58
C GLU A 829 4.43 1.28 -11.53
N ARG A 830 5.58 0.61 -11.71
CA ARG A 830 5.70 -0.85 -11.53
C ARG A 830 5.51 -1.25 -10.06
N ASP A 831 6.15 -0.55 -9.13
CA ASP A 831 6.00 -0.82 -7.70
C ASP A 831 4.55 -0.63 -7.23
N TYR A 832 3.87 0.41 -7.73
CA TYR A 832 2.45 0.63 -7.50
C TYR A 832 1.59 -0.55 -8.03
N HIS A 833 1.86 -1.04 -9.24
CA HIS A 833 1.16 -2.21 -9.78
C HIS A 833 1.43 -3.50 -8.98
N VAL A 834 2.67 -3.75 -8.55
CA VAL A 834 3.00 -4.90 -7.70
C VAL A 834 2.29 -4.82 -6.35
N ALA A 835 2.27 -3.64 -5.72
CA ALA A 835 1.54 -3.41 -4.47
C ALA A 835 0.02 -3.57 -4.65
N GLN A 836 -0.55 -3.12 -5.78
CA GLN A 836 -1.97 -3.29 -6.12
C GLN A 836 -2.33 -4.78 -6.25
N ASP A 837 -1.53 -5.57 -6.96
CA ASP A 837 -1.72 -7.02 -7.13
C ASP A 837 -1.61 -7.79 -5.79
N GLU A 838 -0.66 -7.42 -4.93
CA GLU A 838 -0.55 -8.00 -3.59
C GLU A 838 -1.76 -7.62 -2.71
N LEU A 839 -2.22 -6.37 -2.76
CA LEU A 839 -3.38 -5.90 -2.01
C LEU A 839 -4.66 -6.64 -2.46
N ASP A 840 -4.85 -6.86 -3.76
CA ASP A 840 -5.97 -7.65 -4.29
C ASP A 840 -5.86 -9.15 -4.01
N ARG A 841 -4.63 -9.70 -3.95
CA ARG A 841 -4.38 -11.06 -3.44
C ARG A 841 -4.76 -11.17 -1.96
N LEU A 842 -4.37 -10.21 -1.13
CA LEU A 842 -4.70 -10.17 0.30
C LEU A 842 -6.21 -10.00 0.52
N ARG A 843 -6.89 -9.15 -0.26
CA ARG A 843 -8.37 -9.04 -0.28
C ARG A 843 -9.04 -10.39 -0.57
N LYS A 844 -8.59 -11.10 -1.61
CA LYS A 844 -9.09 -12.44 -1.96
C LYS A 844 -8.86 -13.43 -0.81
N GLN A 845 -7.68 -13.42 -0.19
CA GLN A 845 -7.38 -14.27 0.97
C GLN A 845 -8.26 -13.94 2.19
N VAL A 846 -8.53 -12.67 2.49
CA VAL A 846 -9.43 -12.24 3.57
C VAL A 846 -10.87 -12.68 3.29
N ILE A 847 -11.34 -12.63 2.05
CA ILE A 847 -12.67 -13.15 1.66
C ILE A 847 -12.73 -14.67 1.88
N THR A 848 -11.71 -15.43 1.45
CA THR A 848 -11.62 -16.87 1.68
C THR A 848 -11.65 -17.22 3.17
N LEU A 849 -10.87 -16.50 4.00
CA LEU A 849 -10.84 -16.70 5.45
C LEU A 849 -12.16 -16.34 6.13
N LYS A 850 -12.85 -15.28 5.69
CA LYS A 850 -14.22 -14.95 6.17
C LYS A 850 -15.22 -16.05 5.84
N ASN A 851 -15.18 -16.60 4.64
CA ASN A 851 -16.07 -17.69 4.22
C ASN A 851 -15.77 -18.98 4.99
N GLN A 852 -14.49 -19.31 5.21
CA GLN A 852 -14.09 -20.44 6.07
C GLN A 852 -14.53 -20.25 7.52
N LYS A 853 -14.41 -19.04 8.09
CA LYS A 853 -14.92 -18.75 9.43
C LYS A 853 -16.44 -18.92 9.48
N ALA A 854 -17.19 -18.35 8.54
CA ALA A 854 -18.66 -18.47 8.51
C ALA A 854 -19.11 -19.94 8.42
N ALA A 855 -18.42 -20.77 7.63
CA ALA A 855 -18.67 -22.21 7.58
C ALA A 855 -18.37 -22.92 8.93
N LYS A 856 -17.28 -22.55 9.62
CA LYS A 856 -16.93 -23.11 10.93
C LYS A 856 -17.80 -22.60 12.08
N ASP A 857 -18.26 -21.35 12.03
CA ASP A 857 -19.25 -20.81 12.96
C ASP A 857 -20.59 -21.56 12.80
N ALA A 858 -21.00 -21.89 11.57
CA ALA A 858 -22.20 -22.69 11.31
C ALA A 858 -22.05 -24.16 11.76
N GLU A 859 -20.90 -24.78 11.49
CA GLU A 859 -20.57 -26.15 11.95
C GLU A 859 -20.55 -26.23 13.48
N PHE A 860 -20.01 -25.20 14.16
CA PHE A 860 -20.02 -25.09 15.62
C PHE A 860 -21.44 -24.95 16.18
N ASN A 861 -22.27 -24.08 15.60
CA ASN A 861 -23.66 -23.89 16.04
C ASN A 861 -24.51 -25.18 15.89
N GLU A 862 -24.31 -25.92 14.80
CA GLU A 862 -24.98 -27.21 14.61
C GLU A 862 -24.47 -28.28 15.59
N LEU A 863 -23.16 -28.33 15.87
CA LEU A 863 -22.61 -29.20 16.93
C LEU A 863 -23.17 -28.84 18.31
N GLN A 864 -23.24 -27.55 18.65
CA GLN A 864 -23.79 -27.09 19.93
C GLN A 864 -25.27 -27.50 20.05
N LYS A 865 -26.08 -27.26 19.01
CA LYS A 865 -27.48 -27.70 18.95
C LYS A 865 -27.62 -29.22 19.11
N GLN A 866 -26.74 -30.01 18.49
CA GLN A 866 -26.73 -31.47 18.66
C GLN A 866 -26.32 -31.88 20.08
N VAL A 867 -25.42 -31.15 20.75
CA VAL A 867 -25.10 -31.40 22.17
C VAL A 867 -26.30 -31.08 23.06
N GLU A 868 -26.96 -29.94 22.87
CA GLU A 868 -28.16 -29.54 23.61
C GLU A 868 -29.33 -30.53 23.41
N GLU A 869 -29.55 -31.01 22.17
CA GLU A 869 -30.55 -32.04 21.86
C GLU A 869 -30.21 -33.39 22.51
N ASN A 870 -28.93 -33.80 22.53
CA ASN A 870 -28.49 -35.03 23.18
C ASN A 870 -28.55 -34.94 24.72
N GLU A 871 -28.18 -33.81 25.32
CA GLU A 871 -28.28 -33.59 26.77
C GLU A 871 -29.75 -33.62 27.21
N LYS A 872 -30.63 -32.92 26.47
CA LYS A 872 -32.08 -32.98 26.72
C LYS A 872 -32.63 -34.40 26.57
N ALA A 873 -32.23 -35.14 25.55
CA ALA A 873 -32.65 -36.54 25.37
C ALA A 873 -32.11 -37.48 26.47
N ALA A 874 -30.91 -37.23 27.00
CA ALA A 874 -30.37 -37.96 28.14
C ALA A 874 -31.12 -37.62 29.44
N GLN A 875 -31.46 -36.35 29.66
CA GLN A 875 -32.23 -35.91 30.82
C GLN A 875 -33.67 -36.44 30.80
N GLU A 876 -34.33 -36.45 29.64
CA GLU A 876 -35.64 -37.09 29.43
C GLU A 876 -35.57 -38.60 29.73
N ARG A 877 -34.54 -39.30 29.24
CA ARG A 877 -34.32 -40.72 29.59
C ARG A 877 -34.18 -40.92 31.09
N HIS A 878 -33.32 -40.16 31.76
CA HIS A 878 -33.12 -40.30 33.21
C HIS A 878 -34.38 -40.01 34.02
N GLU A 879 -35.22 -39.04 33.64
CA GLU A 879 -36.52 -38.86 34.29
C GLU A 879 -37.48 -40.04 33.99
N THR A 880 -37.52 -40.60 32.78
CA THR A 880 -38.35 -41.81 32.51
C THR A 880 -37.85 -43.06 33.24
N GLU A 881 -36.54 -43.25 33.37
CA GLU A 881 -35.92 -44.34 34.17
C GLU A 881 -36.28 -44.19 35.65
N LYS A 882 -36.17 -42.97 36.17
CA LYS A 882 -36.52 -42.58 37.55
C LYS A 882 -38.02 -42.76 37.82
N GLU A 883 -38.90 -42.40 36.89
CA GLU A 883 -40.35 -42.59 37.01
C GLU A 883 -40.73 -44.07 36.97
N SER A 884 -40.12 -44.84 36.06
CA SER A 884 -40.26 -46.30 35.99
C SER A 884 -39.77 -46.99 37.27
N LEU A 885 -38.63 -46.56 37.81
CA LEU A 885 -38.06 -47.12 39.03
C LEU A 885 -38.91 -46.78 40.27
N LYS A 886 -39.44 -45.55 40.39
CA LYS A 886 -40.47 -45.19 41.40
C LYS A 886 -41.68 -46.11 41.28
N SER A 887 -42.22 -46.31 40.08
CA SER A 887 -43.40 -47.16 39.84
C SER A 887 -43.14 -48.62 40.24
N SER A 888 -41.96 -49.15 39.90
CA SER A 888 -41.53 -50.49 40.30
C SER A 888 -41.40 -50.65 41.82
N TYR A 889 -40.78 -49.69 42.52
CA TYR A 889 -40.70 -49.69 43.98
C TYR A 889 -42.08 -49.54 44.62
N GLN A 890 -42.94 -48.65 44.12
CA GLN A 890 -44.30 -48.45 44.62
C GLN A 890 -45.13 -49.73 44.49
N SER A 891 -45.11 -50.39 43.32
CA SER A 891 -45.79 -51.68 43.13
C SER A 891 -45.21 -52.79 44.01
N THR A 892 -43.91 -52.73 44.36
CA THR A 892 -43.28 -53.68 45.27
C THR A 892 -43.69 -53.41 46.73
N ILE A 893 -43.81 -52.15 47.14
CA ILE A 893 -44.32 -51.71 48.45
C ILE A 893 -45.79 -52.10 48.59
N GLU A 894 -46.61 -51.91 47.55
CA GLU A 894 -48.02 -52.31 47.53
C GLU A 894 -48.18 -53.83 47.69
N LYS A 895 -47.39 -54.64 46.97
CA LYS A 895 -47.38 -56.12 47.14
C LYS A 895 -46.90 -56.55 48.52
N LEU A 896 -45.91 -55.87 49.09
CA LEU A 896 -45.47 -56.10 50.48
C LEU A 896 -46.56 -55.72 51.48
N HIS A 897 -47.31 -54.63 51.25
CA HIS A 897 -48.43 -54.22 52.08
C HIS A 897 -49.59 -55.21 51.98
N GLU A 898 -49.92 -55.70 50.77
CA GLU A 898 -50.92 -56.75 50.54
C GLU A 898 -50.54 -58.05 51.25
N GLN A 899 -49.27 -58.47 51.20
CA GLN A 899 -48.77 -59.60 51.97
C GLN A 899 -48.84 -59.36 53.49
N CYS A 900 -48.54 -58.15 53.96
CA CYS A 900 -48.66 -57.79 55.38
C CYS A 900 -50.12 -57.81 55.88
N GLU A 901 -51.07 -57.30 55.09
CA GLU A 901 -52.50 -57.41 55.43
C GLU A 901 -52.98 -58.85 55.38
N LYS A 902 -52.60 -59.62 54.35
CA LYS A 902 -52.92 -61.05 54.30
C LYS A 902 -52.37 -61.80 55.52
N HIS A 903 -51.15 -61.51 55.97
CA HIS A 903 -50.61 -62.10 57.18
C HIS A 903 -51.32 -61.61 58.46
N ARG A 904 -51.85 -60.38 58.50
CA ARG A 904 -52.74 -59.91 59.59
C ARG A 904 -54.06 -60.68 59.59
N GLU A 905 -54.65 -60.96 58.42
CA GLU A 905 -55.85 -61.79 58.29
C GLU A 905 -55.59 -63.26 58.65
N ASP A 906 -54.49 -63.85 58.17
CA ASP A 906 -54.05 -65.20 58.53
C ASP A 906 -53.87 -65.33 60.05
N ILE A 907 -53.17 -64.38 60.70
CA ILE A 907 -52.99 -64.35 62.17
C ILE A 907 -54.33 -64.18 62.90
N LYS A 908 -55.22 -63.32 62.41
CA LYS A 908 -56.57 -63.13 62.98
C LYS A 908 -57.40 -64.42 62.90
N HIS A 909 -57.36 -65.12 61.77
CA HIS A 909 -58.03 -66.40 61.56
C HIS A 909 -57.41 -67.52 62.41
N LEU A 910 -56.08 -67.57 62.53
CA LEU A 910 -55.37 -68.54 63.35
C LEU A 910 -55.65 -68.32 64.86
N ASN A 911 -55.71 -67.07 65.31
CA ASN A 911 -56.16 -66.71 66.66
C ASN A 911 -57.63 -67.11 66.92
N GLN A 912 -58.53 -66.94 65.95
CA GLN A 912 -59.90 -67.43 66.05
C GLN A 912 -59.94 -68.96 66.18
N GLN A 913 -59.17 -69.69 65.34
CA GLN A 913 -59.08 -71.14 65.44
C GLN A 913 -58.50 -71.59 66.79
N ILE A 914 -57.52 -70.88 67.36
CA ILE A 914 -56.99 -71.16 68.70
C ILE A 914 -58.11 -70.99 69.75
N ALA A 915 -58.86 -69.89 69.71
CA ALA A 915 -59.99 -69.66 70.62
C ALA A 915 -61.07 -70.75 70.50
N ASP A 916 -61.43 -71.15 69.27
CA ASP A 916 -62.40 -72.23 69.02
C ASP A 916 -61.88 -73.59 69.54
N LYS A 917 -60.58 -73.86 69.41
CA LYS A 917 -59.93 -75.07 69.94
C LYS A 917 -59.84 -75.05 71.47
N ASP A 918 -59.62 -73.90 72.10
CA ASP A 918 -59.63 -73.77 73.55
C ASP A 918 -61.04 -73.92 74.13
N ILE A 919 -62.07 -73.40 73.46
CA ILE A 919 -63.48 -73.67 73.79
C ILE A 919 -63.79 -75.17 73.67
N ALA A 920 -63.36 -75.83 72.59
CA ALA A 920 -63.50 -77.27 72.42
C ALA A 920 -62.74 -78.10 73.47
N SER A 921 -61.55 -77.63 73.87
CA SER A 921 -60.71 -78.20 74.94
C SER A 921 -61.38 -78.07 76.31
N ALA A 922 -61.95 -76.89 76.62
CA ALA A 922 -62.71 -76.66 77.86
C ALA A 922 -63.97 -77.53 77.91
N ASN A 923 -64.72 -77.64 76.80
CA ASN A 923 -65.89 -78.51 76.70
C ASN A 923 -65.51 -80.00 76.88
N SER A 924 -64.40 -80.43 76.28
CA SER A 924 -63.89 -81.80 76.42
C SER A 924 -63.43 -82.10 77.86
N LYS A 925 -62.73 -81.16 78.52
CA LYS A 925 -62.39 -81.25 79.95
C LYS A 925 -63.63 -81.33 80.85
N SER A 926 -64.66 -80.53 80.56
CA SER A 926 -65.95 -80.56 81.26
C SER A 926 -66.68 -81.90 81.09
N GLN A 927 -66.65 -82.47 79.89
CA GLN A 927 -67.26 -83.78 79.63
C GLN A 927 -66.46 -84.94 80.24
N ILE A 928 -65.12 -84.86 80.27
CA ILE A 928 -64.26 -85.78 81.03
C ILE A 928 -64.56 -85.70 82.53
N ALA A 929 -64.80 -84.51 83.08
CA ALA A 929 -65.18 -84.34 84.48
C ALA A 929 -66.56 -84.97 84.79
N LYS A 930 -67.56 -84.80 83.90
CA LYS A 930 -68.86 -85.49 84.00
C LYS A 930 -68.70 -87.02 83.98
N LEU A 931 -68.03 -87.55 82.96
CA LEU A 931 -67.78 -88.99 82.81
C LEU A 931 -66.97 -89.56 83.99
N THR A 932 -66.05 -88.80 84.56
CA THR A 932 -65.30 -89.20 85.76
C THR A 932 -66.20 -89.26 86.99
N LYS A 933 -67.12 -88.30 87.17
CA LYS A 933 -68.12 -88.31 88.25
C LYS A 933 -69.12 -89.46 88.09
N GLU A 934 -69.56 -89.75 86.88
CA GLU A 934 -70.44 -90.87 86.55
C GLU A 934 -69.75 -92.22 86.77
N LYS A 935 -68.50 -92.38 86.33
CA LYS A 935 -67.64 -93.54 86.64
C LYS A 935 -67.48 -93.74 88.15
N LEU A 936 -67.23 -92.67 88.91
CA LEU A 936 -67.03 -92.76 90.35
C LEU A 936 -68.34 -93.10 91.08
N LYS A 937 -69.49 -92.62 90.59
CA LYS A 937 -70.81 -93.07 91.05
C LYS A 937 -71.01 -94.57 90.75
N ALA A 938 -70.78 -95.01 89.51
CA ALA A 938 -70.94 -96.41 89.12
C ALA A 938 -70.02 -97.37 89.91
N ILE A 939 -68.81 -96.93 90.30
CA ILE A 939 -67.91 -97.67 91.19
C ILE A 939 -68.52 -97.82 92.59
N ASN A 940 -69.12 -96.76 93.15
CA ASN A 940 -69.83 -96.84 94.43
C ASN A 940 -71.07 -97.73 94.35
N ASP A 941 -71.91 -97.56 93.32
CA ASP A 941 -73.12 -98.36 93.11
C ASP A 941 -72.77 -99.86 92.96
N MET A 942 -71.72 -100.18 92.20
CA MET A 942 -71.18 -101.56 92.07
C MET A 942 -70.58 -102.09 93.39
N SER A 943 -69.97 -101.23 94.21
CA SER A 943 -69.47 -101.61 95.54
C SER A 943 -70.62 -101.99 96.49
N GLN A 944 -71.69 -101.18 96.52
CA GLN A 944 -72.90 -101.46 97.29
C GLN A 944 -73.58 -102.75 96.82
N MET A 945 -73.70 -102.96 95.50
CA MET A 945 -74.23 -104.21 94.93
C MET A 945 -73.38 -105.44 95.33
N LYS A 946 -72.06 -105.28 95.38
CA LYS A 946 -71.11 -106.34 95.81
C LYS A 946 -71.19 -106.64 97.31
N GLU A 947 -71.57 -105.66 98.14
CA GLU A 947 -71.96 -105.94 99.53
C GLU A 947 -73.32 -106.65 99.62
N GLN A 948 -74.32 -106.21 98.86
CA GLN A 948 -75.65 -106.82 98.87
C GLN A 948 -75.58 -108.30 98.47
N LEU A 949 -74.88 -108.63 97.38
CA LEU A 949 -74.61 -110.01 96.97
C LEU A 949 -73.89 -110.84 98.05
N LYS A 950 -72.96 -110.23 98.82
CA LYS A 950 -72.33 -110.92 99.98
C LYS A 950 -73.30 -111.19 101.13
N ARG A 951 -74.31 -110.34 101.33
CA ARG A 951 -75.36 -110.54 102.35
C ARG A 951 -76.32 -111.64 101.89
N GLU A 952 -76.75 -111.61 100.63
CA GLU A 952 -77.59 -112.65 100.00
C GLU A 952 -76.88 -114.00 99.98
N GLN A 953 -75.58 -114.05 99.65
CA GLN A 953 -74.78 -115.28 99.67
C GLN A 953 -74.74 -115.90 101.08
N LYS A 954 -74.51 -115.11 102.13
CA LYS A 954 -74.55 -115.58 103.53
C LYS A 954 -75.93 -116.06 103.97
N LEU A 955 -76.99 -115.36 103.54
CA LEU A 955 -78.37 -115.80 103.79
C LEU A 955 -78.63 -117.15 103.11
N MET A 956 -78.24 -117.31 101.84
CA MET A 956 -78.47 -118.54 101.10
C MET A 956 -77.61 -119.71 101.60
N GLU A 957 -76.36 -119.50 102.04
CA GLU A 957 -75.57 -120.50 102.77
C GLU A 957 -76.29 -120.96 104.06
N THR A 958 -76.92 -120.03 104.78
CA THR A 958 -77.66 -120.32 106.01
C THR A 958 -78.93 -121.14 105.71
N THR A 959 -79.67 -120.77 104.67
CA THR A 959 -80.83 -121.53 104.17
C THR A 959 -80.43 -122.94 103.72
N ILE A 960 -79.33 -123.09 102.97
CA ILE A 960 -78.83 -124.40 102.53
C ILE A 960 -78.43 -125.28 103.73
N ARG A 961 -77.82 -124.70 104.77
CA ARG A 961 -77.52 -125.44 106.02
C ARG A 961 -78.79 -125.91 106.74
N ASN A 962 -79.81 -125.07 106.87
CA ASN A 962 -81.09 -125.46 107.47
C ASN A 962 -81.77 -126.57 106.65
N ASN A 963 -81.85 -126.42 105.32
CA ASN A 963 -82.47 -127.42 104.44
C ASN A 963 -81.73 -128.76 104.52
N LYS A 964 -80.39 -128.75 104.62
CA LYS A 964 -79.59 -129.96 104.83
C LYS A 964 -79.94 -130.63 106.17
N ALA A 965 -79.94 -129.88 107.27
CA ALA A 965 -80.24 -130.42 108.60
C ALA A 965 -81.68 -130.98 108.70
N GLN A 966 -82.64 -130.35 108.01
CA GLN A 966 -84.01 -130.84 107.90
C GLN A 966 -84.07 -132.17 107.12
N ALA A 967 -83.38 -132.28 105.99
CA ALA A 967 -83.32 -133.52 105.22
C ALA A 967 -82.65 -134.67 106.01
N GLU A 968 -81.55 -134.38 106.75
CA GLU A 968 -80.90 -135.36 107.63
C GLU A 968 -81.84 -135.85 108.74
N SER A 969 -82.72 -134.98 109.27
CA SER A 969 -83.77 -135.35 110.22
C SER A 969 -84.84 -136.28 109.60
N GLU A 970 -85.33 -135.95 108.39
CA GLU A 970 -86.32 -136.79 107.68
C GLU A 970 -85.78 -138.18 107.32
N TYR A 971 -84.51 -138.28 106.89
CA TYR A 971 -83.89 -139.58 106.61
C TYR A 971 -83.71 -140.43 107.87
N ASN A 972 -83.30 -139.84 109.00
CA ASN A 972 -83.22 -140.56 110.27
C ASN A 972 -84.59 -141.10 110.71
N LYS A 973 -85.65 -140.31 110.58
CA LYS A 973 -87.02 -140.75 110.91
C LYS A 973 -87.46 -141.96 110.08
N ARG A 974 -87.23 -141.93 108.76
CA ARG A 974 -87.53 -143.07 107.88
C ARG A 974 -86.74 -144.33 108.24
N LEU A 975 -85.50 -144.19 108.69
CA LEU A 975 -84.67 -145.32 109.13
C LEU A 975 -85.26 -146.03 110.36
N GLU A 976 -85.85 -145.25 111.28
CA GLU A 976 -86.49 -145.74 112.50
C GLU A 976 -87.85 -146.40 112.22
N GLU A 977 -88.64 -145.84 111.30
CA GLU A 977 -89.89 -146.45 110.79
C GLU A 977 -89.64 -147.84 110.16
N VAL A 978 -88.57 -148.01 109.37
CA VAL A 978 -88.20 -149.31 108.77
C VAL A 978 -87.82 -150.34 109.84
N LYS A 979 -87.01 -149.96 110.84
CA LYS A 979 -86.66 -150.86 111.98
C LYS A 979 -87.91 -151.40 112.68
N ASN A 980 -88.82 -150.50 113.04
CA ASN A 980 -90.04 -150.86 113.77
C ASN A 980 -90.95 -151.82 112.96
N LYS A 981 -90.97 -151.69 111.62
CA LYS A 981 -91.68 -152.63 110.74
C LYS A 981 -91.06 -154.02 110.75
N THR A 982 -89.73 -154.13 110.66
CA THR A 982 -89.03 -155.44 110.63
C THR A 982 -89.24 -156.26 111.91
N ASP A 983 -89.20 -155.63 113.09
CA ASP A 983 -89.42 -156.35 114.35
C ASP A 983 -90.89 -156.72 114.61
N SER A 984 -91.85 -156.02 113.98
CA SER A 984 -93.25 -156.43 113.93
C SER A 984 -93.43 -157.70 113.10
N GLU A 985 -92.85 -157.73 111.89
CA GLU A 985 -92.94 -158.87 110.96
C GLU A 985 -92.35 -160.15 111.56
N LYS A 986 -91.21 -160.08 112.28
CA LYS A 986 -90.65 -161.23 113.02
C LYS A 986 -91.63 -161.84 114.02
N ARG A 987 -92.34 -161.02 114.81
CA ARG A 987 -93.28 -161.51 115.83
C ARG A 987 -94.48 -162.24 115.22
N ALA A 988 -94.99 -161.74 114.09
CA ALA A 988 -96.04 -162.42 113.33
C ALA A 988 -95.58 -163.80 112.81
N LEU A 989 -94.34 -163.87 112.30
CA LEU A 989 -93.73 -165.10 111.80
C LEU A 989 -93.53 -166.14 112.91
N TYR A 990 -93.11 -165.70 114.12
CA TYR A 990 -93.00 -166.59 115.27
C TYR A 990 -94.35 -167.11 115.77
N ALA A 991 -95.41 -166.28 115.77
CA ALA A 991 -96.75 -166.71 116.17
C ALA A 991 -97.34 -167.75 115.20
N TYR A 992 -97.23 -167.51 113.89
CA TYR A 992 -97.77 -168.40 112.85
C TYR A 992 -97.25 -169.84 112.96
N CYS A 993 -95.94 -170.01 113.17
CA CYS A 993 -95.34 -171.34 113.18
C CYS A 993 -95.59 -172.13 114.49
N LEU A 994 -95.82 -171.44 115.61
CA LEU A 994 -96.24 -172.08 116.86
C LEU A 994 -97.69 -172.59 116.80
N ASP A 995 -98.58 -171.89 116.10
CA ASP A 995 -99.96 -172.34 115.89
C ASP A 995 -100.03 -173.49 114.87
N ALA A 996 -99.23 -173.44 113.80
CA ALA A 996 -99.13 -174.51 112.80
C ALA A 996 -98.64 -175.86 113.36
N PHE A 997 -97.89 -175.86 114.48
CA PHE A 997 -97.34 -177.05 115.13
C PHE A 997 -97.81 -177.24 116.58
N ARG A 998 -99.04 -176.78 116.84
CA ARG A 998 -99.72 -176.77 118.15
C ARG A 998 -99.60 -178.07 118.97
N ASP A 999 -99.66 -179.25 118.35
CA ASP A 999 -99.58 -180.55 119.05
C ASP A 999 -98.20 -180.86 119.67
N TYR A 1000 -97.17 -180.08 119.31
CA TYR A 1000 -95.79 -180.21 119.81
C TYR A 1000 -95.36 -179.00 120.67
N PHE A 1001 -96.23 -177.99 120.78
CA PHE A 1001 -96.07 -176.80 121.59
C PHE A 1001 -96.85 -176.91 122.91
N ASN A 1002 -96.33 -176.31 123.99
CA ASN A 1002 -97.00 -176.31 125.29
C ASN A 1002 -97.51 -174.88 125.60
N PRO A 1003 -98.83 -174.63 125.66
CA PRO A 1003 -99.41 -173.27 125.66
C PRO A 1003 -99.01 -172.33 126.81
N GLY A 1004 -98.27 -172.79 127.82
CA GLY A 1004 -97.82 -171.99 128.97
C GLY A 1004 -96.54 -171.16 128.75
N VAL A 1005 -96.02 -171.04 127.52
CA VAL A 1005 -94.71 -170.41 127.22
C VAL A 1005 -94.88 -169.18 126.31
N ASN A 1006 -94.25 -168.06 126.69
CA ASN A 1006 -94.28 -166.81 125.91
C ASN A 1006 -93.62 -166.96 124.52
N ILE A 1007 -94.29 -166.41 123.50
CA ILE A 1007 -93.85 -166.44 122.09
C ILE A 1007 -92.58 -165.60 121.91
N ASN A 1008 -91.45 -166.27 121.69
CA ASN A 1008 -90.17 -165.65 121.33
C ASN A 1008 -89.33 -166.59 120.45
N GLU A 1009 -88.17 -166.12 120.00
CA GLU A 1009 -87.28 -166.85 119.09
C GLU A 1009 -86.80 -168.20 119.66
N SER A 1010 -86.68 -168.31 120.99
CA SER A 1010 -86.30 -169.55 121.68
C SER A 1010 -87.46 -170.57 121.72
N SER A 1011 -88.68 -170.12 122.00
CA SER A 1011 -89.88 -170.99 122.00
C SER A 1011 -90.24 -171.45 120.59
N TYR A 1012 -90.07 -170.59 119.58
CA TYR A 1012 -90.18 -170.92 118.16
C TYR A 1012 -89.24 -172.06 117.79
N LYS A 1013 -87.94 -171.91 118.07
CA LYS A 1013 -86.91 -172.90 117.72
C LYS A 1013 -87.15 -174.26 118.40
N SER A 1014 -87.40 -174.26 119.71
CA SER A 1014 -87.69 -175.49 120.47
C SER A 1014 -88.94 -176.25 120.01
N THR A 1015 -89.85 -175.59 119.29
CA THR A 1015 -91.04 -176.23 118.70
C THR A 1015 -90.71 -176.87 117.35
N ILE A 1016 -89.97 -176.17 116.49
CA ILE A 1016 -89.43 -176.71 115.22
C ILE A 1016 -88.63 -178.01 115.46
N ASP A 1017 -87.76 -178.02 116.47
CA ASP A 1017 -86.89 -179.17 116.75
C ASP A 1017 -87.71 -180.44 117.08
N LYS A 1018 -88.79 -180.33 117.88
CA LYS A 1018 -89.69 -181.45 118.23
C LYS A 1018 -90.51 -181.96 117.06
N VAL A 1019 -90.96 -181.04 116.20
CA VAL A 1019 -91.68 -181.38 114.96
C VAL A 1019 -90.79 -182.18 114.03
N HIS A 1020 -89.52 -181.80 113.93
CA HIS A 1020 -88.53 -182.50 113.10
C HIS A 1020 -88.32 -183.95 113.57
N GLU A 1021 -88.14 -184.19 114.87
CA GLU A 1021 -88.05 -185.56 115.42
C GLU A 1021 -89.27 -186.42 115.07
N LYS A 1022 -90.48 -185.84 115.12
CA LYS A 1022 -91.72 -186.56 114.81
C LYS A 1022 -91.86 -186.89 113.32
N ILE A 1023 -91.47 -185.97 112.43
CA ILE A 1023 -91.48 -186.21 110.97
C ILE A 1023 -90.52 -187.35 110.61
N VAL A 1024 -89.31 -187.38 111.20
CA VAL A 1024 -88.35 -188.47 111.02
C VAL A 1024 -88.91 -189.82 111.49
N ALA A 1025 -89.65 -189.84 112.60
CA ALA A 1025 -90.34 -191.06 113.06
C ALA A 1025 -91.43 -191.53 112.08
N LEU A 1026 -92.21 -190.61 111.51
CA LEU A 1026 -93.26 -190.93 110.52
C LEU A 1026 -92.68 -191.44 109.19
N GLN A 1027 -91.62 -190.82 108.68
CA GLN A 1027 -90.92 -191.31 107.46
C GLN A 1027 -90.35 -192.71 107.64
N LYS A 1028 -89.89 -193.04 108.86
CA LYS A 1028 -89.42 -194.39 109.21
C LYS A 1028 -90.57 -195.40 109.27
N SER A 1029 -91.75 -194.97 109.71
CA SER A 1029 -92.97 -195.78 109.67
C SER A 1029 -93.44 -196.04 108.23
N ASP A 1030 -93.54 -195.00 107.39
CA ASP A 1030 -93.91 -195.13 105.97
C ASP A 1030 -92.96 -196.08 105.22
N SER A 1031 -91.64 -195.91 105.41
CA SER A 1031 -90.63 -196.81 104.85
C SER A 1031 -90.82 -198.27 105.28
N THR A 1032 -91.30 -198.49 106.51
CA THR A 1032 -91.58 -199.84 107.04
C THR A 1032 -92.88 -200.42 106.45
N VAL A 1033 -93.91 -199.61 106.25
CA VAL A 1033 -95.15 -200.03 105.58
C VAL A 1033 -94.90 -200.34 104.11
N ARG A 1034 -94.19 -199.47 103.37
CA ARG A 1034 -93.81 -199.69 101.96
C ARG A 1034 -92.97 -200.94 101.77
N SER A 1035 -92.16 -201.31 102.77
CA SER A 1035 -91.42 -202.58 102.82
C SER A 1035 -92.36 -203.79 102.95
N MET A 1036 -93.39 -203.71 103.80
CA MET A 1036 -94.36 -204.81 103.99
C MET A 1036 -95.29 -205.06 102.78
N VAL A 1037 -95.50 -204.08 101.90
CA VAL A 1037 -96.25 -204.26 100.63
C VAL A 1037 -95.36 -204.31 99.37
N GLY A 1038 -94.03 -204.23 99.49
CA GLY A 1038 -93.10 -204.40 98.36
C GLY A 1038 -93.21 -203.33 97.26
N ALA A 1039 -93.56 -202.10 97.62
CA ALA A 1039 -93.87 -201.01 96.68
C ALA A 1039 -92.70 -200.60 95.76
N GLY A 1040 -93.00 -200.22 94.52
CA GLY A 1040 -92.02 -199.59 93.62
C GLY A 1040 -91.65 -198.16 94.05
N SER A 1041 -90.45 -197.68 93.69
CA SER A 1041 -89.93 -196.37 94.14
C SER A 1041 -90.81 -195.17 93.73
N ASN A 1042 -91.55 -195.30 92.64
CA ASN A 1042 -92.42 -194.25 92.08
C ASN A 1042 -93.91 -194.51 92.39
N GLN A 1043 -94.23 -195.50 93.22
CA GLN A 1043 -95.58 -195.85 93.65
C GLN A 1043 -95.85 -195.27 95.04
N THR A 1044 -97.04 -194.71 95.26
CA THR A 1044 -97.45 -194.27 96.60
C THR A 1044 -97.71 -195.47 97.51
N THR A 1045 -97.60 -195.29 98.82
CA THR A 1045 -97.90 -196.34 99.81
C THR A 1045 -99.36 -196.81 99.69
N GLU A 1046 -100.25 -195.93 99.24
CA GLU A 1046 -101.67 -196.20 99.00
C GLU A 1046 -101.90 -196.96 97.68
N ASP A 1047 -101.27 -196.57 96.56
CA ASP A 1047 -101.31 -197.33 95.29
C ASP A 1047 -100.74 -198.75 95.44
N ALA A 1048 -99.70 -198.93 96.27
CA ALA A 1048 -99.08 -200.22 96.51
C ALA A 1048 -100.00 -201.18 97.29
N VAL A 1049 -100.80 -200.66 98.22
CA VAL A 1049 -101.85 -201.42 98.91
C VAL A 1049 -103.03 -201.68 97.94
N ALA A 1050 -103.40 -200.71 97.10
CA ALA A 1050 -104.53 -200.81 96.20
C ALA A 1050 -104.34 -201.81 95.03
N GLN A 1051 -103.09 -202.09 94.63
CA GLN A 1051 -102.76 -203.08 93.60
C GLN A 1051 -102.60 -204.53 94.11
N LEU A 1052 -102.94 -204.80 95.38
CA LEU A 1052 -102.70 -206.08 96.06
C LEU A 1052 -103.98 -206.75 96.61
N LEU A 1053 -105.15 -206.20 96.26
CA LEU A 1053 -106.50 -206.66 96.60
C LEU A 1053 -107.52 -206.19 95.52
N LEU A 1054 -107.26 -206.29 94.22
CA LEU A 1054 -107.06 -207.53 93.43
C LEU A 1054 -105.77 -208.33 93.65
#